data_AF-A0A543F7A8-F1
#
_entry.id   AF-A0A543F7A8-F1
#
_cell.length_a   1.000
_cell.length_b   1.000
_cell.length_c   1.000
_cell.angle_alpha   90.00
_cell.angle_beta   90.00
_cell.angle_gamma   90.00
#
_symmetry.space_group_name_H-M   'P 1'
#
loop_
_entity.id
_entity.type
_entity.pdbx_description
1 polymer ?
#
loop_
_entity_poly.entity_id
_entity_poly.type
_entity_poly.pdbx_seq_one_letter_code
_entity_poly.pdbx_strand_id
1 'polypeptide(L)'
;MTTTDDRGHTDFPPEPPGEDFGRQPPHDMAAEQSVLGGMLLSKDAIADVVEVIRPGDFYRPAHQAIYDTILDLYGRGEPADPVTVAAGLDRRGELKRIGGAPYLVTLTQTVPTAANAGYYAEIVAEKAILRRLVEAGTRIVQYGYAGADGQDIAEVVDRAQAEVYEVTERRTTEDFLPLEELLQPTMDEIDSIASRGGISLGVPTGFTELDEITNGLHPGQMIIVAARPGVGKSTLGMDFMRSCSIKHGLASVIFSLEMSRTEIVMRLLSAEAKIKLGDMRSGRMSDDDWTKLARRMSEISEAPLFVDDSPNLTMMEIRAKARRLKQRHDLKLVVVDYLQLMTSGKKVESRQQEVSDFSRNLKLLAKELEVPVVAISQLNRGPEQRTDKRPMVSDLRESGCMPASTRILRADNGGETTLGELLASGEQPLVWSLDERMRMVARPMVKVFPSGRKEVFKLRLASGREVEATGNHPFLTVDGWIPLEKLTIGDRLATPRQVPEPVHTTRMADAEVILLAHMIGDGSCVKRQPIRYASIDEDNLAAVTTAAQHFGVAAVRDEYAAARVTTLRLPAPYRLTHGKRNPIAAWLDELGLFGLRSYEKFIPQAVFALPNDQLALFVRHLWATDGSVRWDAKGRQARIYYASTSRRLVDDLAQALLRLGVHGRIKRVQKSGYRDCWHLTVDGCENQTVFLRDIGVHGARGRAGESVLTELADFTPNTNVDTVPKEVWTKVRDLLSARHMTHREFSAAMGSRFCGSTMWKRSPSRSRLARVATVLDDADIEMFATNDVFWDKIVEITSLGEQDVYDGTVPGTHNFVAQGISAHNSLEQDADMVILLHRPDAFERDDPRGGEADLILGKHRNGPTATITVAHQLHLSRFVDMARG
;
A
#
# COMPACT_ATOMS: atom_id res chain seq x y z
N MET A 1 -76.08 -43.80 -0.17
CA MET A 1 -77.00 -43.24 0.87
C MET A 1 -76.15 -42.83 2.07
N THR A 2 -76.69 -41.95 2.91
CA THR A 2 -75.99 -41.23 4.00
C THR A 2 -75.89 -42.01 5.31
N THR A 3 -74.82 -41.77 6.08
CA THR A 3 -74.92 -41.46 7.53
C THR A 3 -73.69 -40.67 8.00
N THR A 4 -73.95 -39.65 8.82
CA THR A 4 -73.03 -38.86 9.67
C THR A 4 -73.41 -39.10 11.15
N ASP A 5 -72.66 -38.68 12.18
CA ASP A 5 -71.40 -37.90 12.26
C ASP A 5 -70.47 -38.61 13.30
N ASP A 6 -69.57 -38.06 14.14
CA ASP A 6 -69.23 -36.70 14.60
C ASP A 6 -67.77 -36.69 15.19
N ARG A 7 -67.17 -35.52 15.37
CA ARG A 7 -65.96 -35.18 16.20
C ARG A 7 -64.68 -35.99 16.00
N GLY A 8 -63.74 -35.42 15.22
CA GLY A 8 -62.39 -35.94 15.06
C GLY A 8 -61.42 -35.54 16.17
N HIS A 9 -60.56 -36.49 16.55
CA HIS A 9 -59.19 -36.29 17.02
C HIS A 9 -58.36 -37.48 16.50
N THR A 10 -57.22 -37.22 15.87
CA THR A 10 -56.31 -38.26 15.36
C THR A 10 -54.88 -37.95 15.79
N ASP A 11 -54.43 -38.58 16.87
CA ASP A 11 -53.06 -38.46 17.37
C ASP A 11 -52.08 -39.26 16.49
N PHE A 12 -51.58 -38.62 15.43
CA PHE A 12 -50.32 -38.98 14.79
C PHE A 12 -49.54 -37.71 14.45
N PRO A 13 -48.25 -37.60 14.79
CA PRO A 13 -47.40 -36.56 14.22
C PRO A 13 -47.29 -36.78 12.71
N PRO A 14 -47.21 -35.72 11.89
CA PRO A 14 -46.99 -35.88 10.45
C PRO A 14 -45.63 -36.54 10.20
N GLU A 15 -45.60 -37.55 9.33
CA GLU A 15 -44.34 -38.08 8.81
C GLU A 15 -43.57 -36.94 8.11
N PRO A 16 -42.23 -36.89 8.24
CA PRO A 16 -41.44 -35.91 7.49
C PRO A 16 -41.61 -36.16 5.99
N PRO A 17 -41.80 -35.11 5.16
CA PRO A 17 -41.94 -35.29 3.72
C PRO A 17 -40.67 -35.93 3.15
N GLY A 18 -40.85 -37.04 2.41
CA GLY A 18 -39.75 -37.82 1.85
C GLY A 18 -38.89 -37.04 0.84
N GLU A 19 -37.68 -37.54 0.59
CA GLU A 19 -36.65 -36.87 -0.21
C GLU A 19 -37.04 -36.67 -1.68
N ASP A 20 -37.57 -35.49 -2.00
CA ASP A 20 -37.83 -35.04 -3.37
C ASP A 20 -36.54 -34.48 -4.02
N PHE A 21 -35.72 -35.39 -4.54
CA PHE A 21 -34.50 -35.08 -5.31
C PHE A 21 -34.76 -34.37 -6.68
N GLY A 22 -35.99 -33.94 -6.96
CA GLY A 22 -36.38 -33.35 -8.25
C GLY A 22 -36.26 -31.82 -8.38
N ARG A 23 -35.88 -31.09 -7.32
CA ARG A 23 -35.91 -29.60 -7.32
C ARG A 23 -34.75 -28.98 -8.10
N GLN A 24 -35.06 -28.39 -9.26
CA GLN A 24 -34.13 -27.56 -10.01
C GLN A 24 -33.83 -26.23 -9.28
N PRO A 25 -32.60 -25.67 -9.37
CA PRO A 25 -32.28 -24.37 -8.80
C PRO A 25 -33.19 -23.24 -9.35
N PRO A 26 -33.55 -22.23 -8.53
CA PRO A 26 -34.36 -21.10 -8.98
C PRO A 26 -33.81 -20.38 -10.21
N HIS A 27 -34.60 -20.31 -11.27
CA HIS A 27 -34.24 -19.65 -12.53
C HIS A 27 -35.49 -19.20 -13.29
N ASP A 28 -35.32 -18.30 -14.25
CA ASP A 28 -36.36 -17.97 -15.22
C ASP A 28 -35.73 -17.83 -16.60
N MET A 29 -36.00 -18.81 -17.47
CA MET A 29 -35.38 -18.84 -18.80
C MET A 29 -35.90 -17.73 -19.72
N ALA A 30 -37.15 -17.29 -19.55
CA ALA A 30 -37.75 -16.27 -20.39
C ALA A 30 -37.22 -14.88 -20.01
N ALA A 31 -37.04 -14.62 -18.71
CA ALA A 31 -36.39 -13.40 -18.23
C ALA A 31 -34.95 -13.30 -18.72
N GLU A 32 -34.12 -14.34 -18.55
CA GLU A 32 -32.72 -14.32 -19.03
C GLU A 32 -32.61 -14.09 -20.55
N GLN A 33 -33.47 -14.74 -21.34
CA GLN A 33 -33.50 -14.51 -22.78
C GLN A 33 -33.96 -13.09 -23.14
N SER A 34 -34.91 -12.53 -22.38
CA SER A 34 -35.45 -11.19 -22.62
C SER A 34 -34.46 -10.09 -22.24
N VAL A 35 -33.68 -10.28 -21.18
CA VAL A 35 -32.56 -9.40 -20.82
C VAL A 35 -31.54 -9.33 -21.96
N LEU A 36 -30.99 -10.48 -22.38
CA LEU A 36 -29.95 -10.51 -23.41
C LEU A 36 -30.45 -10.01 -24.76
N GLY A 37 -31.69 -10.33 -25.14
CA GLY A 37 -32.29 -9.79 -26.35
C GLY A 37 -32.47 -8.27 -26.29
N GLY A 38 -32.79 -7.69 -25.13
CA GLY A 38 -32.98 -6.26 -24.94
C GLY A 38 -31.66 -5.50 -25.10
N MET A 39 -30.60 -6.02 -24.47
CA MET A 39 -29.22 -5.52 -24.61
C MET A 39 -28.71 -5.60 -26.06
N LEU A 40 -29.06 -6.66 -26.80
CA LEU A 40 -28.72 -6.82 -28.22
C LEU A 40 -29.57 -5.94 -29.17
N LEU A 41 -30.59 -5.26 -28.66
CA LEU A 41 -31.50 -4.37 -29.42
C LEU A 41 -31.32 -2.88 -29.10
N SER A 42 -30.91 -2.53 -27.88
CA SER A 42 -30.70 -1.13 -27.48
C SER A 42 -29.48 -0.98 -26.58
N LYS A 43 -28.70 0.08 -26.82
CA LYS A 43 -27.58 0.48 -25.96
C LYS A 43 -28.06 0.90 -24.57
N ASP A 44 -29.22 1.56 -24.48
CA ASP A 44 -29.74 2.09 -23.22
C ASP A 44 -30.15 0.93 -22.29
N ALA A 45 -30.73 -0.12 -22.86
CA ALA A 45 -31.01 -1.38 -22.17
C ALA A 45 -29.76 -2.14 -21.69
N ILE A 46 -28.54 -1.77 -22.13
CA ILE A 46 -27.29 -2.28 -21.53
C ILE A 46 -27.01 -1.56 -20.20
N ALA A 47 -27.28 -0.25 -20.11
CA ALA A 47 -27.10 0.50 -18.87
C ALA A 47 -28.09 0.02 -17.80
N ASP A 48 -29.39 0.02 -18.11
CA ASP A 48 -30.47 -0.39 -17.19
C ASP A 48 -30.24 -1.79 -16.57
N VAL A 49 -29.64 -2.70 -17.34
CA VAL A 49 -29.39 -4.08 -16.92
C VAL A 49 -28.12 -4.20 -16.08
N VAL A 50 -27.07 -3.43 -16.39
CA VAL A 50 -25.77 -3.48 -15.68
C VAL A 50 -25.88 -3.00 -14.24
N GLU A 51 -26.82 -2.11 -13.94
CA GLU A 51 -27.11 -1.67 -12.58
C GLU A 51 -27.75 -2.79 -11.72
N VAL A 52 -28.46 -3.73 -12.35
CA VAL A 52 -29.30 -4.74 -11.66
C VAL A 52 -28.65 -6.12 -11.57
N ILE A 53 -27.89 -6.58 -12.58
CA ILE A 53 -27.33 -7.95 -12.62
C ILE A 53 -25.83 -8.03 -12.94
N ARG A 54 -25.17 -9.05 -12.39
CA ARG A 54 -23.77 -9.39 -12.63
C ARG A 54 -23.67 -10.67 -13.48
N PRO A 55 -22.51 -10.97 -14.11
CA PRO A 55 -22.38 -12.14 -14.97
C PRO A 55 -22.76 -13.48 -14.32
N GLY A 56 -22.49 -13.65 -13.02
CA GLY A 56 -22.86 -14.85 -12.25
C GLY A 56 -24.35 -14.96 -11.86
N ASP A 57 -25.18 -13.95 -12.14
CA ASP A 57 -26.60 -14.00 -11.81
C ASP A 57 -27.44 -14.74 -12.87
N PHE A 58 -26.86 -15.08 -14.03
CA PHE A 58 -27.48 -16.00 -15.01
C PHE A 58 -27.38 -17.47 -14.57
N TYR A 59 -28.45 -18.24 -14.71
CA TYR A 59 -28.47 -19.69 -14.47
C TYR A 59 -27.78 -20.47 -15.58
N ARG A 60 -27.87 -20.02 -16.85
CA ARG A 60 -27.15 -20.66 -17.96
C ARG A 60 -25.77 -20.04 -18.19
N PRO A 61 -24.68 -20.83 -18.15
CA PRO A 61 -23.34 -20.36 -18.55
C PRO A 61 -23.27 -19.84 -19.99
N ALA A 62 -24.15 -20.32 -20.88
CA ALA A 62 -24.28 -19.81 -22.24
C ALA A 62 -24.83 -18.37 -22.28
N HIS A 63 -25.68 -17.98 -21.31
CA HIS A 63 -26.19 -16.62 -21.19
C HIS A 63 -25.16 -15.68 -20.54
N GLN A 64 -24.47 -16.16 -19.51
CA GLN A 64 -23.32 -15.47 -18.93
C GLN A 64 -22.26 -15.12 -20.00
N ALA A 65 -21.84 -16.08 -20.84
CA ALA A 65 -20.84 -15.82 -21.88
C ALA A 65 -21.26 -14.76 -22.92
N ILE A 66 -22.58 -14.68 -23.22
CA ILE A 66 -23.15 -13.63 -24.08
C ILE A 66 -23.09 -12.28 -23.35
N TYR A 67 -23.51 -12.23 -22.09
CA TYR A 67 -23.42 -11.04 -21.23
C TYR A 67 -21.99 -10.49 -21.13
N ASP A 68 -21.02 -11.35 -20.77
CA ASP A 68 -19.59 -11.04 -20.68
C ASP A 68 -18.96 -10.62 -22.03
N THR A 69 -19.63 -10.87 -23.16
CA THR A 69 -19.21 -10.38 -24.48
C THR A 69 -19.88 -9.04 -24.82
N ILE A 70 -21.14 -8.86 -24.45
CA ILE A 70 -21.86 -7.57 -24.57
C ILE A 70 -21.14 -6.50 -23.74
N LEU A 71 -20.78 -6.80 -22.49
CA LEU A 71 -20.08 -5.85 -21.61
C LEU A 71 -18.67 -5.50 -22.11
N ASP A 72 -17.94 -6.46 -22.67
CA ASP A 72 -16.60 -6.24 -23.23
C ASP A 72 -16.64 -5.32 -24.47
N LEU A 73 -17.67 -5.43 -25.31
CA LEU A 73 -17.89 -4.50 -26.43
C LEU A 73 -18.34 -3.13 -25.94
N TYR A 74 -19.33 -3.08 -25.05
CA TYR A 74 -19.86 -1.84 -24.47
C TYR A 74 -18.78 -1.01 -23.76
N GLY A 75 -17.93 -1.65 -22.96
CA GLY A 75 -16.81 -1.01 -22.25
C GLY A 75 -15.70 -0.48 -23.17
N ARG A 76 -15.63 -0.94 -24.43
CA ARG A 76 -14.74 -0.40 -25.48
C ARG A 76 -15.41 0.72 -26.30
N GLY A 77 -16.70 0.96 -26.10
CA GLY A 77 -17.52 1.82 -26.96
C GLY A 77 -17.91 1.17 -28.30
N GLU A 78 -17.68 -0.14 -28.48
CA GLU A 78 -18.14 -0.89 -29.64
C GLU A 78 -19.66 -1.20 -29.51
N PRO A 79 -20.44 -1.18 -30.62
CA PRO A 79 -21.84 -1.59 -30.56
C PRO A 79 -21.95 -3.08 -30.27
N ALA A 80 -22.84 -3.47 -29.35
CA ALA A 80 -23.07 -4.86 -28.96
C ALA A 80 -24.35 -5.40 -29.62
N ASP A 81 -24.22 -5.84 -30.87
CA ASP A 81 -25.31 -6.41 -31.68
C ASP A 81 -25.06 -7.91 -31.97
N PRO A 82 -26.03 -8.66 -32.53
CA PRO A 82 -25.86 -10.08 -32.80
C PRO A 82 -24.69 -10.46 -33.73
N VAL A 83 -24.16 -9.53 -34.53
CA VAL A 83 -22.99 -9.74 -35.40
C VAL A 83 -21.69 -9.48 -34.65
N THR A 84 -21.58 -8.35 -33.94
CA THR A 84 -20.37 -8.02 -33.16
C THR A 84 -20.17 -8.97 -31.97
N VAL A 85 -21.25 -9.36 -31.29
CA VAL A 85 -21.23 -10.35 -30.21
C VAL A 85 -20.89 -11.75 -30.74
N ALA A 86 -21.39 -12.15 -31.92
CA ALA A 86 -20.96 -13.39 -32.56
C ALA A 86 -19.45 -13.38 -32.86
N ALA A 87 -18.93 -12.28 -33.40
CA ALA A 87 -17.49 -12.12 -33.68
C ALA A 87 -16.64 -12.01 -32.40
N GLY A 88 -17.18 -11.53 -31.28
CA GLY A 88 -16.54 -11.61 -29.96
C GLY A 88 -16.45 -13.04 -29.45
N LEU A 89 -17.57 -13.77 -29.45
CA LEU A 89 -17.66 -15.16 -29.00
C LEU A 89 -16.83 -16.13 -29.86
N ASP A 90 -16.72 -15.91 -31.18
CA ASP A 90 -15.92 -16.77 -32.06
C ASP A 90 -14.41 -16.57 -31.82
N ARG A 91 -13.97 -15.31 -31.61
CA ARG A 91 -12.59 -14.99 -31.17
C ARG A 91 -12.22 -15.64 -29.83
N ARG A 92 -13.20 -15.85 -28.94
CA ARG A 92 -13.03 -16.59 -27.66
C ARG A 92 -13.17 -18.11 -27.81
N GLY A 93 -13.60 -18.62 -28.97
CA GLY A 93 -13.87 -20.05 -29.21
C GLY A 93 -15.21 -20.55 -28.64
N GLU A 94 -16.06 -19.64 -28.15
CA GLU A 94 -17.26 -19.97 -27.37
C GLU A 94 -18.55 -19.95 -28.18
N LEU A 95 -18.55 -19.39 -29.39
CA LEU A 95 -19.74 -19.24 -30.24
C LEU A 95 -20.50 -20.58 -30.43
N LYS A 96 -19.80 -21.71 -30.53
CA LYS A 96 -20.44 -23.04 -30.62
C LYS A 96 -21.09 -23.51 -29.31
N ARG A 97 -20.59 -23.07 -28.15
CA ARG A 97 -21.09 -23.44 -26.81
C ARG A 97 -22.42 -22.75 -26.50
N ILE A 98 -22.68 -21.58 -27.08
CA ILE A 98 -23.94 -20.83 -26.91
C ILE A 98 -25.06 -21.23 -27.88
N GLY A 99 -24.84 -22.20 -28.78
CA GLY A 99 -25.78 -22.56 -29.84
C GLY A 99 -25.54 -21.88 -31.20
N GLY A 100 -24.45 -21.12 -31.34
CA GLY A 100 -24.08 -20.43 -32.58
C GLY A 100 -24.81 -19.09 -32.81
N ALA A 101 -24.41 -18.38 -33.86
CA ALA A 101 -24.99 -17.08 -34.23
C ALA A 101 -26.53 -17.06 -34.36
N PRO A 102 -27.23 -18.12 -34.85
CA PRO A 102 -28.70 -18.14 -34.87
C PRO A 102 -29.35 -18.00 -33.49
N TYR A 103 -28.68 -18.37 -32.40
CA TYR A 103 -29.23 -18.21 -31.06
C TYR A 103 -29.30 -16.72 -30.66
N LEU A 104 -28.30 -15.91 -31.03
CA LEU A 104 -28.33 -14.46 -30.79
C LEU A 104 -29.49 -13.77 -31.51
N VAL A 105 -29.83 -14.24 -32.71
CA VAL A 105 -31.00 -13.78 -33.48
C VAL A 105 -32.32 -14.28 -32.87
N THR A 106 -32.30 -15.42 -32.18
CA THR A 106 -33.47 -15.91 -31.43
C THR A 106 -33.71 -15.03 -30.19
N LEU A 107 -32.65 -14.63 -29.47
CA LEU A 107 -32.76 -13.76 -28.30
C LEU A 107 -33.42 -12.41 -28.63
N THR A 108 -33.03 -11.77 -29.73
CA THR A 108 -33.67 -10.52 -30.18
C THR A 108 -35.11 -10.69 -30.69
N GLN A 109 -35.54 -11.92 -30.99
CA GLN A 109 -36.94 -12.25 -31.35
C GLN A 109 -37.81 -12.64 -30.15
N THR A 110 -37.21 -13.08 -29.03
CA THR A 110 -37.94 -13.40 -27.79
C THR A 110 -38.46 -12.15 -27.07
N VAL A 111 -37.82 -10.99 -27.29
CA VAL A 111 -38.10 -9.73 -26.56
C VAL A 111 -39.35 -9.02 -27.08
N PRO A 112 -40.34 -8.70 -26.21
CA PRO A 112 -41.47 -7.85 -26.59
C PRO A 112 -41.07 -6.39 -26.82
N THR A 113 -40.25 -5.82 -25.92
CA THR A 113 -39.73 -4.45 -25.96
C THR A 113 -38.37 -4.36 -25.27
N ALA A 114 -37.40 -3.69 -25.89
CA ALA A 114 -36.07 -3.50 -25.27
C ALA A 114 -36.13 -2.63 -23.99
N ALA A 115 -37.07 -1.69 -23.91
CA ALA A 115 -37.29 -0.82 -22.75
C ALA A 115 -37.75 -1.56 -21.47
N ASN A 116 -38.09 -2.85 -21.56
CA ASN A 116 -38.45 -3.67 -20.39
C ASN A 116 -37.25 -4.48 -19.86
N ALA A 117 -36.05 -4.32 -20.42
CA ALA A 117 -34.88 -5.15 -20.06
C ALA A 117 -34.51 -5.07 -18.57
N GLY A 118 -34.55 -3.88 -17.96
CA GLY A 118 -34.33 -3.71 -16.52
C GLY A 118 -35.30 -4.52 -15.64
N TYR A 119 -36.60 -4.50 -15.96
CA TYR A 119 -37.61 -5.31 -15.26
C TYR A 119 -37.37 -6.82 -15.40
N TYR A 120 -36.92 -7.29 -16.57
CA TYR A 120 -36.51 -8.69 -16.72
C TYR A 120 -35.21 -8.99 -15.96
N ALA A 121 -34.31 -8.03 -15.80
CA ALA A 121 -33.10 -8.18 -14.99
C ALA A 121 -33.41 -8.26 -13.49
N GLU A 122 -34.41 -7.54 -12.97
CA GLU A 122 -34.89 -7.70 -11.58
C GLU A 122 -35.33 -9.16 -11.31
N ILE A 123 -36.08 -9.76 -12.25
CA ILE A 123 -36.51 -11.17 -12.13
C ILE A 123 -35.31 -12.11 -12.11
N VAL A 124 -34.29 -11.88 -12.96
CA VAL A 124 -33.04 -12.67 -12.96
C VAL A 124 -32.29 -12.51 -11.64
N ALA A 125 -32.16 -11.28 -11.13
CA ALA A 125 -31.52 -10.97 -9.84
C ALA A 125 -32.22 -11.67 -8.66
N GLU A 126 -33.56 -11.64 -8.60
CA GLU A 126 -34.33 -12.39 -7.60
C GLU A 126 -33.99 -13.88 -7.65
N LYS A 127 -33.99 -14.49 -8.85
CA LYS A 127 -33.73 -15.93 -8.95
C LYS A 127 -32.28 -16.24 -8.58
N ALA A 128 -31.33 -15.36 -8.90
CA ALA A 128 -29.94 -15.51 -8.51
C ALA A 128 -29.72 -15.42 -6.99
N ILE A 129 -30.40 -14.51 -6.29
CA ILE A 129 -30.41 -14.45 -4.82
C ILE A 129 -30.98 -15.75 -4.24
N LEU A 130 -32.08 -16.27 -4.81
CA LEU A 130 -32.68 -17.54 -4.38
C LEU A 130 -31.76 -18.75 -4.67
N ARG A 131 -30.96 -18.76 -5.75
CA ARG A 131 -29.92 -19.79 -5.96
C ARG A 131 -28.82 -19.67 -4.92
N ARG A 132 -28.28 -18.47 -4.70
CA ARG A 132 -27.23 -18.23 -3.68
C ARG A 132 -27.68 -18.65 -2.27
N LEU A 133 -28.96 -18.47 -1.94
CA LEU A 133 -29.54 -18.99 -0.68
C LEU A 133 -29.55 -20.53 -0.60
N VAL A 134 -29.89 -21.22 -1.69
CA VAL A 134 -29.85 -22.69 -1.77
C VAL A 134 -28.40 -23.22 -1.72
N GLU A 135 -27.47 -22.54 -2.39
CA GLU A 135 -26.04 -22.86 -2.37
C GLU A 135 -25.43 -22.67 -0.98
N ALA A 136 -25.66 -21.53 -0.33
CA ALA A 136 -25.22 -21.27 1.05
C ALA A 136 -25.83 -22.29 2.03
N GLY A 137 -27.14 -22.58 1.92
CA GLY A 137 -27.79 -23.63 2.71
C GLY A 137 -27.15 -25.01 2.51
N THR A 138 -26.75 -25.34 1.27
CA THR A 138 -26.04 -26.59 0.94
C THR A 138 -24.64 -26.61 1.56
N ARG A 139 -23.88 -25.49 1.51
CA ARG A 139 -22.56 -25.38 2.15
C ARG A 139 -22.65 -25.48 3.67
N ILE A 140 -23.66 -24.88 4.29
CA ILE A 140 -23.93 -24.98 5.75
C ILE A 140 -24.22 -26.43 6.16
N VAL A 141 -25.01 -27.17 5.38
CA VAL A 141 -25.25 -28.61 5.62
C VAL A 141 -23.95 -29.41 5.49
N GLN A 142 -23.12 -29.13 4.48
CA GLN A 142 -21.80 -29.76 4.32
C GLN A 142 -20.87 -29.47 5.51
N TYR A 143 -20.86 -28.23 6.04
CA TYR A 143 -20.10 -27.87 7.23
C TYR A 143 -20.58 -28.62 8.48
N GLY A 144 -21.90 -28.81 8.61
CA GLY A 144 -22.49 -29.60 9.70
C GLY A 144 -22.04 -31.07 9.72
N TYR A 145 -21.88 -31.69 8.54
CA TYR A 145 -21.32 -33.05 8.44
C TYR A 145 -19.80 -33.07 8.60
N ALA A 146 -19.06 -32.12 8.02
CA ALA A 146 -17.60 -32.04 8.12
C ALA A 146 -17.10 -31.73 9.54
N GLY A 147 -17.90 -31.02 10.36
CA GLY A 147 -17.59 -30.73 11.76
C GLY A 147 -17.57 -31.96 12.67
N ALA A 148 -18.07 -33.12 12.23
CA ALA A 148 -18.07 -34.35 13.02
C ALA A 148 -16.66 -34.90 13.28
N ASP A 149 -15.70 -34.64 12.37
CA ASP A 149 -14.33 -35.17 12.44
C ASP A 149 -13.34 -34.23 13.18
N GLY A 150 -13.82 -33.52 14.20
CA GLY A 150 -12.96 -32.86 15.20
C GLY A 150 -12.44 -31.46 14.83
N GLN A 151 -13.16 -30.71 13.99
CA GLN A 151 -12.95 -29.26 13.83
C GLN A 151 -13.50 -28.47 15.04
N ASP A 152 -13.07 -27.22 15.22
CA ASP A 152 -13.65 -26.36 16.25
C ASP A 152 -15.09 -25.97 15.85
N ILE A 153 -16.04 -26.26 16.75
CA ILE A 153 -17.46 -25.95 16.59
C ILE A 153 -17.66 -24.44 16.42
N ALA A 154 -16.83 -23.60 17.04
CA ALA A 154 -16.87 -22.15 16.85
C ALA A 154 -16.56 -21.76 15.40
N GLU A 155 -15.51 -22.34 14.79
CA GLU A 155 -15.15 -22.05 13.40
C GLU A 155 -16.22 -22.54 12.41
N VAL A 156 -16.82 -23.71 12.66
CA VAL A 156 -17.94 -24.24 11.87
C VAL A 156 -19.15 -23.31 11.92
N VAL A 157 -19.47 -22.78 13.11
CA VAL A 157 -20.59 -21.84 13.31
C VAL A 157 -20.31 -20.46 12.69
N ASP A 158 -19.09 -19.93 12.78
CA ASP A 158 -18.73 -18.64 12.19
C ASP A 158 -18.71 -18.70 10.66
N ARG A 159 -18.21 -19.80 10.07
CA ARG A 159 -18.31 -20.05 8.62
C ARG A 159 -19.77 -20.12 8.18
N ALA A 160 -20.63 -20.81 8.92
CA ALA A 160 -22.06 -20.88 8.62
C ALA A 160 -22.77 -19.52 8.75
N GLN A 161 -22.37 -18.66 9.68
CA GLN A 161 -22.89 -17.28 9.78
C GLN A 161 -22.44 -16.40 8.61
N ALA A 162 -21.20 -16.53 8.15
CA ALA A 162 -20.69 -15.81 6.99
C ALA A 162 -21.46 -16.16 5.70
N GLU A 163 -21.70 -17.45 5.46
CA GLU A 163 -22.49 -17.97 4.33
C GLU A 163 -23.89 -17.36 4.24
N VAL A 164 -24.62 -17.28 5.37
CA VAL A 164 -25.94 -16.63 5.38
C VAL A 164 -25.82 -15.12 5.12
N TYR A 165 -24.80 -14.47 5.67
CA TYR A 165 -24.62 -13.03 5.55
C TYR A 165 -24.35 -12.57 4.11
N GLU A 166 -23.49 -13.28 3.37
CA GLU A 166 -23.19 -12.98 1.95
C GLU A 166 -24.43 -13.03 1.04
N VAL A 167 -25.43 -13.85 1.38
CA VAL A 167 -26.71 -13.91 0.65
C VAL A 167 -27.61 -12.71 0.96
N THR A 168 -27.52 -12.15 2.19
CA THR A 168 -28.35 -11.01 2.63
C THR A 168 -27.80 -9.63 2.25
N GLU A 169 -26.52 -9.52 1.86
CA GLU A 169 -25.90 -8.23 1.53
C GLU A 169 -26.34 -7.72 0.14
N ARG A 170 -27.50 -7.05 0.07
CA ARG A 170 -27.79 -6.09 -0.99
C ARG A 170 -26.77 -4.95 -0.89
N ARG A 171 -25.70 -5.01 -1.69
CA ARG A 171 -24.84 -3.85 -1.96
C ARG A 171 -25.58 -2.88 -2.86
N THR A 172 -26.32 -1.95 -2.25
CA THR A 172 -26.62 -0.66 -2.87
C THR A 172 -25.28 0.02 -3.15
N THR A 173 -24.86 0.04 -4.41
CA THR A 173 -23.56 0.57 -4.85
C THR A 173 -23.77 1.91 -5.55
N GLU A 174 -24.37 2.87 -4.83
CA GLU A 174 -24.51 4.25 -5.27
C GLU A 174 -23.35 5.07 -4.70
N ASP A 175 -22.21 5.09 -5.42
CA ASP A 175 -21.00 5.82 -4.99
C ASP A 175 -21.14 7.35 -5.07
N PHE A 176 -22.22 7.88 -5.68
CA PHE A 176 -22.44 9.31 -5.91
C PHE A 176 -23.92 9.72 -5.78
N LEU A 177 -24.22 10.64 -4.87
CA LEU A 177 -25.51 11.34 -4.81
C LEU A 177 -25.38 12.75 -5.42
N PRO A 178 -26.41 13.28 -6.10
CA PRO A 178 -26.45 14.67 -6.54
C PRO A 178 -26.31 15.65 -5.36
N LEU A 179 -25.54 16.73 -5.55
CA LEU A 179 -25.33 17.73 -4.49
C LEU A 179 -26.65 18.36 -4.01
N GLU A 180 -27.64 18.51 -4.88
CA GLU A 180 -28.98 19.03 -4.55
C GLU A 180 -29.69 18.19 -3.49
N GLU A 181 -29.56 16.86 -3.55
CA GLU A 181 -30.15 15.93 -2.58
C GLU A 181 -29.40 15.94 -1.24
N LEU A 182 -28.11 16.29 -1.25
CA LEU A 182 -27.31 16.47 -0.04
C LEU A 182 -27.52 17.84 0.62
N LEU A 183 -27.89 18.88 -0.14
CA LEU A 183 -28.05 20.23 0.38
C LEU A 183 -29.20 20.36 1.37
N GLN A 184 -30.37 19.76 1.09
CA GLN A 184 -31.54 19.89 1.96
C GLN A 184 -31.30 19.26 3.35
N PRO A 185 -30.84 17.99 3.48
CA PRO A 185 -30.51 17.41 4.80
C PRO A 185 -29.38 18.16 5.52
N THR A 186 -28.39 18.69 4.79
CA THR A 186 -27.30 19.50 5.38
C THR A 186 -27.83 20.80 5.99
N MET A 187 -28.80 21.46 5.34
CA MET A 187 -29.43 22.67 5.89
C MET A 187 -30.31 22.36 7.11
N ASP A 188 -31.09 21.28 7.05
CA ASP A 188 -31.90 20.81 8.19
C ASP A 188 -31.01 20.45 9.41
N GLU A 189 -29.82 19.88 9.18
CA GLU A 189 -28.82 19.65 10.23
C GLU A 189 -28.25 20.98 10.78
N ILE A 190 -27.90 21.95 9.93
CA ILE A 190 -27.40 23.27 10.36
C ILE A 190 -28.43 24.03 11.21
N ASP A 191 -29.72 24.01 10.83
CA ASP A 191 -30.78 24.64 11.63
C ASP A 191 -31.03 23.89 12.95
N SER A 192 -30.82 22.57 12.99
CA SER A 192 -30.81 21.77 14.23
C SER A 192 -29.64 22.16 15.17
N ILE A 193 -28.47 22.53 14.64
CA ILE A 193 -27.35 23.08 15.45
C ILE A 193 -27.72 24.48 16.00
N ALA A 194 -28.21 25.36 15.12
CA ALA A 194 -28.52 26.75 15.46
C ALA A 194 -29.62 26.85 16.53
N SER A 195 -30.69 26.08 16.39
CA SER A 195 -31.81 26.04 17.34
C SER A 195 -31.43 25.46 18.72
N ARG A 196 -30.33 24.71 18.82
CA ARG A 196 -29.78 24.20 20.10
C ARG A 196 -28.72 25.11 20.73
N GLY A 197 -28.53 26.33 20.19
CA GLY A 197 -27.57 27.29 20.72
C GLY A 197 -26.10 26.91 20.45
N GLY A 198 -25.83 26.10 19.41
CA GLY A 198 -24.47 25.71 19.02
C GLY A 198 -23.86 24.56 19.84
N ILE A 199 -24.65 23.84 20.64
CA ILE A 199 -24.15 22.76 21.50
C ILE A 199 -24.13 21.41 20.77
N SER A 200 -22.92 20.94 20.44
CA SER A 200 -22.49 19.54 20.19
C SER A 200 -23.42 18.65 19.34
N LEU A 201 -23.04 18.45 18.07
CA LEU A 201 -23.47 17.28 17.29
C LEU A 201 -22.78 15.99 17.75
N GLY A 202 -21.51 16.09 18.16
CA GLY A 202 -20.74 14.96 18.63
C GLY A 202 -21.12 14.51 20.04
N VAL A 203 -20.61 13.34 20.44
CA VAL A 203 -20.68 12.85 21.82
C VAL A 203 -19.87 13.79 22.73
N PRO A 204 -20.45 14.44 23.76
CA PRO A 204 -19.72 15.37 24.61
C PRO A 204 -18.61 14.67 25.39
N THR A 205 -17.38 15.15 25.28
CA THR A 205 -16.23 14.63 26.04
C THR A 205 -16.37 14.90 27.54
N GLY A 206 -17.09 15.95 27.90
CA GLY A 206 -17.33 16.35 29.28
C GLY A 206 -16.24 17.23 29.88
N PHE A 207 -15.38 17.79 29.02
CA PHE A 207 -14.39 18.83 29.32
C PHE A 207 -14.73 20.06 28.47
N THR A 208 -15.09 21.17 29.10
CA THR A 208 -15.75 22.30 28.44
C THR A 208 -14.89 22.90 27.31
N GLU A 209 -13.59 23.08 27.56
CA GLU A 209 -12.65 23.64 26.56
C GLU A 209 -12.34 22.66 25.42
N LEU A 210 -12.43 21.34 25.65
CA LEU A 210 -12.25 20.35 24.59
C LEU A 210 -13.50 20.27 23.70
N ASP A 211 -14.69 20.32 24.31
CA ASP A 211 -15.97 20.35 23.58
C ASP A 211 -16.15 21.68 22.83
N GLU A 212 -15.69 22.82 23.37
CA GLU A 212 -15.63 24.13 22.66
C GLU A 212 -14.72 24.09 21.40
N ILE A 213 -13.72 23.21 21.35
CA ILE A 213 -12.75 23.09 20.23
C ILE A 213 -13.12 21.99 19.22
N THR A 214 -13.83 20.94 19.67
CA THR A 214 -14.16 19.76 18.86
C THR A 214 -15.63 19.69 18.44
N ASN A 215 -16.52 20.41 19.14
CA ASN A 215 -17.98 20.26 19.07
C ASN A 215 -18.44 18.80 19.37
N GLY A 216 -17.74 18.15 20.30
CA GLY A 216 -17.89 16.74 20.68
C GLY A 216 -17.11 15.76 19.77
N LEU A 217 -17.23 14.46 20.04
CA LEU A 217 -16.65 13.40 19.22
C LEU A 217 -17.68 12.94 18.17
N HIS A 218 -17.35 13.08 16.87
CA HIS A 218 -18.34 12.92 15.80
C HIS A 218 -18.43 11.48 15.26
N PRO A 219 -19.59 11.06 14.72
CA PRO A 219 -19.74 9.85 13.92
C PRO A 219 -18.62 9.66 12.89
N GLY A 220 -18.19 8.42 12.66
CA GLY A 220 -17.16 8.11 11.65
C GLY A 220 -15.72 8.49 12.04
N GLN A 221 -15.48 9.14 13.18
CA GLN A 221 -14.14 9.54 13.61
C GLN A 221 -13.40 8.42 14.35
N MET A 222 -12.10 8.30 14.08
CA MET A 222 -11.14 7.56 14.89
C MET A 222 -10.30 8.57 15.69
N ILE A 223 -10.37 8.48 17.01
CA ILE A 223 -9.67 9.35 17.96
C ILE A 223 -8.61 8.53 18.70
N ILE A 224 -7.34 8.90 18.61
CA ILE A 224 -6.28 8.26 19.40
C ILE A 224 -6.04 9.05 20.68
N VAL A 225 -6.13 8.39 21.83
CA VAL A 225 -5.73 8.92 23.15
C VAL A 225 -4.41 8.28 23.54
N ALA A 226 -3.34 9.06 23.72
CA ALA A 226 -2.00 8.51 23.94
C ALA A 226 -1.27 9.11 25.14
N ALA A 227 -0.66 8.26 25.98
CA ALA A 227 0.10 8.69 27.16
C ALA A 227 1.28 7.75 27.47
N ARG A 228 2.15 8.13 28.42
CA ARG A 228 3.09 7.19 29.05
C ARG A 228 2.37 6.33 30.13
N PRO A 229 2.92 5.16 30.52
CA PRO A 229 2.37 4.36 31.62
C PRO A 229 2.17 5.18 32.90
N GLY A 230 1.09 4.93 33.64
CA GLY A 230 0.80 5.62 34.91
C GLY A 230 0.39 7.09 34.81
N VAL A 231 0.39 7.70 33.61
CA VAL A 231 -0.03 9.10 33.42
C VAL A 231 -1.54 9.25 33.56
N GLY A 232 -2.33 8.32 32.99
CA GLY A 232 -3.80 8.30 33.11
C GLY A 232 -4.60 7.90 31.87
N LYS A 233 -3.98 7.27 30.85
CA LYS A 233 -4.59 6.96 29.53
C LYS A 233 -6.03 6.43 29.62
N SER A 234 -6.23 5.36 30.40
CA SER A 234 -7.50 4.65 30.56
C SER A 234 -8.54 5.47 31.32
N THR A 235 -8.09 6.29 32.28
CA THR A 235 -8.95 7.20 33.05
C THR A 235 -9.62 8.22 32.14
N LEU A 236 -8.88 8.84 31.22
CA LEU A 236 -9.45 9.81 30.27
C LEU A 236 -10.50 9.17 29.35
N GLY A 237 -10.25 7.95 28.87
CA GLY A 237 -11.24 7.17 28.11
C GLY A 237 -12.51 6.87 28.91
N MET A 238 -12.38 6.51 30.20
CA MET A 238 -13.54 6.32 31.08
C MET A 238 -14.27 7.63 31.39
N ASP A 239 -13.59 8.78 31.48
CA ASP A 239 -14.26 10.08 31.67
C ASP A 239 -15.11 10.47 30.45
N PHE A 240 -14.65 10.19 29.22
CA PHE A 240 -15.49 10.32 28.01
C PHE A 240 -16.74 9.42 28.07
N MET A 241 -16.61 8.17 28.56
CA MET A 241 -17.77 7.28 28.75
C MET A 241 -18.73 7.74 29.84
N ARG A 242 -18.20 8.26 30.97
CA ARG A 242 -19.02 8.84 32.05
C ARG A 242 -19.82 10.03 31.53
N SER A 243 -19.21 10.87 30.69
CA SER A 243 -19.92 11.93 29.98
C SER A 243 -21.02 11.35 29.08
N CYS A 244 -20.64 10.49 28.13
CA CYS A 244 -21.53 9.86 27.15
C CYS A 244 -22.77 9.17 27.79
N SER A 245 -22.55 8.20 28.68
CA SER A 245 -23.63 7.33 29.17
C SER A 245 -24.25 7.75 30.50
N ILE A 246 -23.48 8.30 31.46
CA ILE A 246 -24.02 8.64 32.78
C ILE A 246 -24.59 10.07 32.79
N LYS A 247 -23.91 11.05 32.17
CA LYS A 247 -24.45 12.43 32.08
C LYS A 247 -25.47 12.61 30.95
N HIS A 248 -25.24 11.99 29.80
CA HIS A 248 -26.02 12.24 28.58
C HIS A 248 -26.90 11.07 28.11
N GLY A 249 -26.88 9.93 28.80
CA GLY A 249 -27.76 8.79 28.49
C GLY A 249 -27.49 8.09 27.14
N LEU A 250 -26.36 8.37 26.50
CA LEU A 250 -25.99 7.80 25.20
C LEU A 250 -25.26 6.47 25.37
N ALA A 251 -25.57 5.48 24.53
CA ALA A 251 -24.99 4.15 24.67
C ALA A 251 -23.48 4.14 24.35
N SER A 252 -22.66 3.61 25.25
CA SER A 252 -21.20 3.44 25.04
C SER A 252 -20.69 2.06 25.43
N VAL A 253 -19.60 1.61 24.82
CA VAL A 253 -18.92 0.36 25.14
C VAL A 253 -17.42 0.55 25.31
N ILE A 254 -16.83 -0.12 26.30
CA ILE A 254 -15.38 -0.33 26.38
C ILE A 254 -15.02 -1.79 26.18
N PHE A 255 -14.12 -2.03 25.24
CA PHE A 255 -13.39 -3.28 25.09
C PHE A 255 -12.05 -3.13 25.82
N SER A 256 -11.87 -3.84 26.93
CA SER A 256 -10.64 -3.77 27.72
C SER A 256 -9.85 -5.08 27.69
N LEU A 257 -8.57 -4.94 27.37
CA LEU A 257 -7.59 -6.02 27.19
C LEU A 257 -6.52 -6.01 28.30
N GLU A 258 -6.49 -4.95 29.11
CA GLU A 258 -5.52 -4.74 30.20
C GLU A 258 -6.21 -4.72 31.59
N MET A 259 -7.46 -4.27 31.68
CA MET A 259 -8.19 -4.09 32.95
C MET A 259 -9.45 -4.96 33.02
N SER A 260 -9.65 -5.65 34.15
CA SER A 260 -10.89 -6.39 34.41
C SER A 260 -12.11 -5.47 34.55
N ARG A 261 -13.29 -6.00 34.22
CA ARG A 261 -14.60 -5.34 34.42
C ARG A 261 -14.79 -4.81 35.83
N THR A 262 -14.31 -5.55 36.84
CA THR A 262 -14.42 -5.18 38.25
C THR A 262 -13.56 -3.95 38.56
N GLU A 263 -12.39 -3.81 37.94
CA GLU A 263 -11.55 -2.62 38.11
C GLU A 263 -12.15 -1.40 37.40
N ILE A 264 -12.69 -1.58 36.20
CA ILE A 264 -13.40 -0.52 35.45
C ILE A 264 -14.59 -0.01 36.28
N VAL A 265 -15.44 -0.90 36.79
CA VAL A 265 -16.58 -0.54 37.64
C VAL A 265 -16.14 0.16 38.93
N MET A 266 -15.10 -0.33 39.63
CA MET A 266 -14.58 0.37 40.83
C MET A 266 -14.08 1.79 40.51
N ARG A 267 -13.47 2.01 39.34
CA ARG A 267 -12.98 3.33 38.91
C ARG A 267 -14.14 4.26 38.53
N LEU A 268 -15.15 3.78 37.81
CA LEU A 268 -16.38 4.54 37.51
C LEU A 268 -17.10 4.98 38.79
N LEU A 269 -17.27 4.06 39.76
CA LEU A 269 -17.89 4.36 41.05
C LEU A 269 -17.06 5.37 41.87
N SER A 270 -15.73 5.21 41.90
CA SER A 270 -14.79 6.15 42.55
C SER A 270 -14.91 7.56 41.97
N ALA A 271 -15.02 7.69 40.64
CA ALA A 271 -15.09 8.95 39.93
C ALA A 271 -16.41 9.72 40.13
N GLU A 272 -17.53 8.99 40.22
CA GLU A 272 -18.87 9.56 40.32
C GLU A 272 -19.30 9.84 41.77
N ALA A 273 -19.08 8.89 42.67
CA ALA A 273 -19.35 9.08 44.10
C ALA A 273 -18.29 9.96 44.80
N LYS A 274 -17.17 10.27 44.11
CA LYS A 274 -16.02 11.05 44.60
C LYS A 274 -15.34 10.41 45.82
N ILE A 275 -15.25 9.08 45.82
CA ILE A 275 -14.64 8.26 46.87
C ILE A 275 -13.25 7.81 46.40
N LYS A 276 -12.25 7.78 47.28
CA LYS A 276 -10.89 7.39 46.89
C LYS A 276 -10.84 5.90 46.51
N LEU A 277 -10.26 5.60 45.35
CA LEU A 277 -10.13 4.22 44.86
C LEU A 277 -9.37 3.32 45.84
N GLY A 278 -8.39 3.87 46.57
CA GLY A 278 -7.65 3.14 47.61
C GLY A 278 -8.51 2.78 48.83
N ASP A 279 -9.45 3.64 49.23
CA ASP A 279 -10.32 3.41 50.38
C ASP A 279 -11.42 2.39 50.01
N MET A 280 -11.94 2.45 48.77
CA MET A 280 -12.82 1.41 48.21
C MET A 280 -12.11 0.05 48.12
N ARG A 281 -10.92 -0.01 47.51
CA ARG A 281 -10.14 -1.26 47.33
C ARG A 281 -9.65 -1.88 48.64
N SER A 282 -9.57 -1.11 49.72
CA SER A 282 -9.16 -1.60 51.05
C SER A 282 -10.33 -1.83 52.02
N GLY A 283 -11.58 -1.58 51.58
CA GLY A 283 -12.77 -1.73 52.42
C GLY A 283 -12.89 -0.69 53.55
N ARG A 284 -12.19 0.45 53.42
CA ARG A 284 -12.08 1.51 54.45
C ARG A 284 -13.02 2.70 54.21
N MET A 285 -14.14 2.45 53.53
CA MET A 285 -15.17 3.47 53.28
C MET A 285 -15.89 3.85 54.57
N SER A 286 -16.13 5.15 54.77
CA SER A 286 -16.98 5.65 55.86
C SER A 286 -18.47 5.49 55.55
N ASP A 287 -19.34 5.63 56.55
CA ASP A 287 -20.80 5.59 56.37
C ASP A 287 -21.30 6.70 55.42
N ASP A 288 -20.62 7.84 55.37
CA ASP A 288 -20.86 8.92 54.42
C ASP A 288 -20.43 8.52 52.99
N ASP A 289 -19.33 7.77 52.83
CA ASP A 289 -18.92 7.24 51.52
C ASP A 289 -19.87 6.14 51.02
N TRP A 290 -20.36 5.26 51.90
CA TRP A 290 -21.45 4.34 51.57
C TRP A 290 -22.73 5.08 51.17
N THR A 291 -23.04 6.19 51.84
CA THR A 291 -24.19 7.06 51.50
C THR A 291 -24.01 7.76 50.15
N LYS A 292 -22.82 8.27 49.82
CA LYS A 292 -22.48 8.83 48.49
C LYS A 292 -22.61 7.78 47.39
N LEU A 293 -22.07 6.58 47.63
CA LEU A 293 -22.13 5.48 46.69
C LEU A 293 -23.58 5.10 46.39
N ALA A 294 -24.37 4.83 47.43
CA ALA A 294 -25.78 4.44 47.30
C ALA A 294 -26.62 5.47 46.51
N ARG A 295 -26.34 6.78 46.67
CA ARG A 295 -27.00 7.85 45.91
C ARG A 295 -26.68 7.84 44.41
N ARG A 296 -25.48 7.39 44.01
CA ARG A 296 -25.06 7.32 42.61
C ARG A 296 -25.31 5.94 41.95
N MET A 297 -25.60 4.90 42.74
CA MET A 297 -25.83 3.55 42.21
C MET A 297 -27.00 3.47 41.21
N SER A 298 -28.09 4.25 41.39
CA SER A 298 -29.23 4.23 40.43
C SER A 298 -28.81 4.80 39.08
N GLU A 299 -28.27 6.02 39.06
CA GLU A 299 -27.79 6.70 37.84
C GLU A 299 -26.77 5.86 37.06
N ILE A 300 -25.88 5.17 37.76
CA ILE A 300 -24.85 4.30 37.16
C ILE A 300 -25.45 2.96 36.68
N SER A 301 -26.48 2.44 37.34
CA SER A 301 -27.16 1.19 36.96
C SER A 301 -28.20 1.37 35.84
N GLU A 302 -28.67 2.59 35.61
CA GLU A 302 -29.62 2.95 34.55
C GLU A 302 -28.91 3.45 33.28
N ALA A 303 -27.65 3.89 33.38
CA ALA A 303 -26.84 4.34 32.25
C ALA A 303 -26.55 3.19 31.24
N PRO A 304 -26.67 3.42 29.93
CA PRO A 304 -26.39 2.42 28.88
C PRO A 304 -24.87 2.25 28.61
N LEU A 305 -24.13 1.88 29.66
CA LEU A 305 -22.68 1.71 29.65
C LEU A 305 -22.32 0.22 29.65
N PHE A 306 -21.71 -0.25 28.56
CA PHE A 306 -21.32 -1.64 28.37
C PHE A 306 -19.80 -1.83 28.59
N VAL A 307 -19.42 -2.95 29.21
CA VAL A 307 -18.01 -3.31 29.49
C VAL A 307 -17.78 -4.74 29.02
N ASP A 308 -16.72 -4.94 28.23
CA ASP A 308 -16.26 -6.24 27.78
C ASP A 308 -14.77 -6.41 28.10
N ASP A 309 -14.46 -7.32 29.02
CA ASP A 309 -13.10 -7.67 29.45
C ASP A 309 -12.67 -9.07 28.96
N SER A 310 -13.21 -9.52 27.82
CA SER A 310 -12.81 -10.79 27.20
C SER A 310 -11.32 -10.74 26.79
N PRO A 311 -10.49 -11.72 27.19
CA PRO A 311 -9.08 -11.75 26.80
C PRO A 311 -8.91 -12.05 25.31
N ASN A 312 -7.83 -11.53 24.72
CA ASN A 312 -7.37 -11.82 23.34
C ASN A 312 -8.37 -11.49 22.21
N LEU A 313 -9.30 -10.55 22.41
CA LEU A 313 -10.30 -10.18 21.39
C LEU A 313 -9.68 -9.81 20.05
N THR A 314 -10.15 -10.47 19.00
CA THR A 314 -9.87 -10.11 17.61
C THR A 314 -10.71 -8.90 17.17
N MET A 315 -10.26 -8.24 16.11
CA MET A 315 -11.02 -7.15 15.48
C MET A 315 -12.41 -7.58 14.97
N MET A 316 -12.54 -8.84 14.54
CA MET A 316 -13.80 -9.41 14.06
C MET A 316 -14.83 -9.53 15.19
N GLU A 317 -14.42 -9.98 16.37
CA GLU A 317 -15.28 -10.06 17.55
C GLU A 317 -15.67 -8.68 18.06
N ILE A 318 -14.73 -7.74 18.15
CA ILE A 318 -15.03 -6.35 18.53
C ILE A 318 -16.06 -5.76 17.57
N ARG A 319 -15.88 -5.93 16.26
CA ARG A 319 -16.85 -5.48 15.24
C ARG A 319 -18.22 -6.16 15.40
N ALA A 320 -18.26 -7.49 15.54
CA ALA A 320 -19.51 -8.24 15.70
C ALA A 320 -20.29 -7.84 16.98
N LYS A 321 -19.58 -7.63 18.09
CA LYS A 321 -20.15 -7.15 19.35
C LYS A 321 -20.63 -5.70 19.25
N ALA A 322 -19.84 -4.80 18.63
CA ALA A 322 -20.22 -3.41 18.43
C ALA A 322 -21.44 -3.26 17.48
N ARG A 323 -21.48 -4.00 16.36
CA ARG A 323 -22.67 -4.12 15.47
C ARG A 323 -23.92 -4.54 16.27
N ARG A 324 -23.80 -5.56 17.12
CA ARG A 324 -24.91 -6.08 17.94
C ARG A 324 -25.40 -5.07 18.98
N LEU A 325 -24.51 -4.27 19.56
CA LEU A 325 -24.87 -3.17 20.46
C LEU A 325 -25.50 -1.99 19.70
N LYS A 326 -24.98 -1.64 18.52
CA LYS A 326 -25.56 -0.60 17.64
C LYS A 326 -27.01 -0.92 17.29
N GLN A 327 -27.30 -2.17 16.89
CA GLN A 327 -28.64 -2.63 16.54
C GLN A 327 -29.63 -2.63 17.73
N ARG A 328 -29.16 -2.89 18.96
CA ARG A 328 -30.03 -3.06 20.14
C ARG A 328 -30.20 -1.82 21.01
N HIS A 329 -29.21 -0.93 21.01
CA HIS A 329 -29.11 0.18 21.96
C HIS A 329 -28.67 1.50 21.31
N ASP A 330 -28.59 1.58 19.97
CA ASP A 330 -28.10 2.73 19.21
C ASP A 330 -26.79 3.30 19.76
N LEU A 331 -25.79 2.42 19.84
CA LEU A 331 -24.42 2.72 20.25
C LEU A 331 -23.91 4.04 19.63
N LYS A 332 -23.37 4.93 20.49
CA LYS A 332 -22.83 6.24 20.13
C LYS A 332 -21.33 6.39 20.38
N LEU A 333 -20.72 5.56 21.23
CA LEU A 333 -19.28 5.65 21.52
C LEU A 333 -18.66 4.26 21.71
N VAL A 334 -17.52 4.02 21.07
CA VAL A 334 -16.67 2.84 21.30
C VAL A 334 -15.35 3.30 21.91
N VAL A 335 -14.89 2.61 22.97
CA VAL A 335 -13.55 2.76 23.54
C VAL A 335 -12.82 1.43 23.45
N VAL A 336 -11.55 1.45 23.04
CA VAL A 336 -10.68 0.25 22.97
C VAL A 336 -9.39 0.52 23.74
N ASP A 337 -9.16 -0.25 24.83
CA ASP A 337 -7.96 -0.16 25.67
C ASP A 337 -7.41 -1.57 25.95
N TYR A 338 -6.39 -2.08 25.29
CA TYR A 338 -5.22 -1.34 24.81
C TYR A 338 -4.74 -1.82 23.43
N LEU A 339 -4.55 -0.90 22.46
CA LEU A 339 -4.33 -1.23 21.05
C LEU A 339 -3.26 -2.30 20.78
N GLN A 340 -2.11 -2.22 21.46
CA GLN A 340 -0.98 -3.11 21.17
C GLN A 340 -1.10 -4.50 21.84
N LEU A 341 -2.23 -4.82 22.50
CA LEU A 341 -2.54 -6.15 23.04
C LEU A 341 -3.55 -6.92 22.17
N MET A 342 -4.15 -6.29 21.16
CA MET A 342 -4.95 -7.01 20.17
C MET A 342 -4.05 -7.95 19.36
N THR A 343 -4.58 -9.10 18.93
CA THR A 343 -3.92 -9.99 17.97
C THR A 343 -4.81 -10.25 16.76
N SER A 344 -4.20 -10.26 15.58
CA SER A 344 -4.88 -10.17 14.29
C SER A 344 -5.48 -11.51 13.80
N GLY A 345 -5.45 -12.55 14.63
CA GLY A 345 -5.87 -13.92 14.30
C GLY A 345 -4.93 -14.67 13.33
N LYS A 346 -4.21 -13.93 12.49
CA LYS A 346 -3.18 -14.44 11.58
C LYS A 346 -1.79 -14.30 12.21
N LYS A 347 -0.82 -15.09 11.74
CA LYS A 347 0.60 -14.81 11.98
C LYS A 347 1.04 -13.62 11.11
N VAL A 348 0.97 -12.41 11.65
CA VAL A 348 1.56 -11.22 11.01
C VAL A 348 3.04 -11.11 11.42
N GLU A 349 3.91 -10.85 10.45
CA GLU A 349 5.36 -11.02 10.61
C GLU A 349 6.04 -9.83 11.35
N SER A 350 5.33 -8.71 11.52
CA SER A 350 5.80 -7.52 12.22
C SER A 350 4.68 -6.83 13.02
N ARG A 351 4.91 -6.58 14.32
CA ARG A 351 3.95 -5.89 15.22
C ARG A 351 3.55 -4.49 14.71
N GLN A 352 4.43 -3.82 13.96
CA GLN A 352 4.14 -2.51 13.37
C GLN A 352 3.14 -2.59 12.21
N GLN A 353 3.18 -3.68 11.44
CA GLN A 353 2.18 -3.96 10.42
C GLN A 353 0.84 -4.30 11.09
N GLU A 354 0.85 -5.15 12.12
CA GLU A 354 -0.35 -5.47 12.91
C GLU A 354 -1.01 -4.22 13.54
N VAL A 355 -0.23 -3.27 14.07
CA VAL A 355 -0.77 -1.98 14.56
C VAL A 355 -1.26 -1.08 13.42
N SER A 356 -0.65 -1.12 12.23
CA SER A 356 -1.17 -0.42 11.03
C SER A 356 -2.53 -0.98 10.62
N ASP A 357 -2.64 -2.31 10.56
CA ASP A 357 -3.87 -3.01 10.19
C ASP A 357 -4.98 -2.78 11.23
N PHE A 358 -4.66 -2.73 12.53
CA PHE A 358 -5.64 -2.34 13.55
C PHE A 358 -6.08 -0.88 13.45
N SER A 359 -5.17 0.06 13.18
CA SER A 359 -5.50 1.47 12.93
C SER A 359 -6.51 1.61 11.79
N ARG A 360 -6.20 1.00 10.64
CA ARG A 360 -7.07 0.97 9.46
C ARG A 360 -8.42 0.32 9.77
N ASN A 361 -8.45 -0.83 10.43
CA ASN A 361 -9.71 -1.53 10.74
C ASN A 361 -10.58 -0.78 11.75
N LEU A 362 -10.01 -0.06 12.73
CA LEU A 362 -10.78 0.79 13.65
C LEU A 362 -11.35 2.02 12.95
N LYS A 363 -10.62 2.62 11.99
CA LYS A 363 -11.16 3.70 11.15
C LYS A 363 -12.28 3.21 10.22
N LEU A 364 -12.20 1.97 9.72
CA LEU A 364 -13.29 1.33 9.00
C LEU A 364 -14.49 1.06 9.93
N LEU A 365 -14.28 0.52 11.14
CA LEU A 365 -15.33 0.29 12.13
C LEU A 365 -16.07 1.58 12.52
N ALA A 366 -15.34 2.68 12.70
CA ALA A 366 -15.91 4.00 13.03
C ALA A 366 -16.88 4.48 11.94
N LYS A 367 -16.47 4.35 10.67
CA LYS A 367 -17.31 4.66 9.50
C LYS A 367 -18.49 3.70 9.36
N GLU A 368 -18.25 2.40 9.45
CA GLU A 368 -19.23 1.32 9.26
C GLU A 368 -20.41 1.40 10.26
N LEU A 369 -20.14 1.83 11.50
CA LEU A 369 -21.14 1.97 12.56
C LEU A 369 -21.65 3.40 12.76
N GLU A 370 -21.09 4.39 12.06
CA GLU A 370 -21.32 5.82 12.27
C GLU A 370 -21.18 6.23 13.76
N VAL A 371 -20.04 5.87 14.37
CA VAL A 371 -19.70 6.23 15.75
C VAL A 371 -18.26 6.75 15.88
N PRO A 372 -17.98 7.67 16.82
CA PRO A 372 -16.62 7.90 17.30
C PRO A 372 -16.05 6.62 17.94
N VAL A 373 -14.84 6.26 17.51
CA VAL A 373 -14.03 5.17 18.07
C VAL A 373 -12.80 5.77 18.74
N VAL A 374 -12.76 5.71 20.07
CA VAL A 374 -11.63 6.15 20.90
C VAL A 374 -10.68 4.97 21.13
N ALA A 375 -9.49 5.08 20.55
CA ALA A 375 -8.45 4.06 20.57
C ALA A 375 -7.32 4.47 21.51
N ILE A 376 -7.11 3.72 22.60
CA ILE A 376 -6.11 4.07 23.61
C ILE A 376 -4.74 3.49 23.22
N SER A 377 -3.76 4.38 23.11
CA SER A 377 -2.38 4.13 22.70
C SER A 377 -1.38 4.55 23.80
N GLN A 378 -0.16 4.03 23.73
CA GLN A 378 0.90 4.30 24.70
C GLN A 378 2.13 4.81 23.96
N LEU A 379 2.68 5.91 24.46
CA LEU A 379 3.81 6.58 23.84
C LEU A 379 5.11 5.79 24.06
N ASN A 380 6.01 5.88 23.09
CA ASN A 380 7.38 5.40 23.21
C ASN A 380 8.13 6.13 24.33
N ARG A 381 9.32 5.65 24.73
CA ARG A 381 10.13 6.28 25.80
C ARG A 381 10.82 7.59 25.39
N GLY A 382 10.71 8.00 24.12
CA GLY A 382 11.34 9.21 23.58
C GLY A 382 11.11 10.51 24.40
N PRO A 383 9.91 10.81 24.92
CA PRO A 383 9.69 11.99 25.76
C PRO A 383 10.56 12.01 27.03
N GLU A 384 10.80 10.84 27.64
CA GLU A 384 11.58 10.71 28.89
C GLU A 384 13.07 11.03 28.67
N GLN A 385 13.53 11.05 27.42
CA GLN A 385 14.93 11.31 27.03
C GLN A 385 15.16 12.76 26.58
N ARG A 386 14.10 13.54 26.37
CA ARG A 386 14.20 14.96 25.99
C ARG A 386 14.29 15.86 27.23
N THR A 387 14.91 17.03 27.05
CA THR A 387 14.84 18.13 28.03
C THR A 387 13.41 18.62 28.24
N ASP A 388 12.65 18.74 27.14
CA ASP A 388 11.19 18.92 27.20
C ASP A 388 10.49 17.55 27.10
N LYS A 389 9.98 17.09 28.26
CA LYS A 389 9.30 15.80 28.43
C LYS A 389 7.86 15.80 27.90
N ARG A 390 7.35 16.95 27.44
CA ARG A 390 6.03 17.09 26.82
C ARG A 390 5.93 16.16 25.60
N PRO A 391 4.88 15.32 25.49
CA PRO A 391 4.71 14.43 24.36
C PRO A 391 4.30 15.17 23.09
N MET A 392 4.73 14.63 21.96
CA MET A 392 4.49 15.12 20.60
C MET A 392 3.90 13.99 19.75
N VAL A 393 3.25 14.30 18.63
CA VAL A 393 2.66 13.28 17.76
C VAL A 393 3.72 12.35 17.15
N SER A 394 4.98 12.81 17.08
CA SER A 394 6.16 11.98 16.77
C SER A 394 6.39 10.82 17.73
N ASP A 395 5.83 10.85 18.95
CA ASP A 395 6.12 9.88 20.01
C ASP A 395 5.08 8.74 20.06
N LEU A 396 3.97 8.91 19.31
CA LEU A 396 3.12 7.82 18.83
C LEU A 396 3.79 7.02 17.71
N ARG A 397 4.78 7.59 17.02
CA ARG A 397 5.42 6.93 15.89
C ARG A 397 6.45 5.92 16.39
N GLU A 398 6.13 4.65 16.21
CA GLU A 398 7.16 3.60 16.06
C GLU A 398 7.81 3.65 14.66
N SER A 399 7.27 4.42 13.71
CA SER A 399 7.78 4.56 12.34
C SER A 399 9.00 5.49 12.23
N GLY A 400 9.97 5.07 11.42
CA GLY A 400 11.20 5.83 11.18
C GLY A 400 11.10 6.83 10.02
N CYS A 401 12.16 7.61 9.86
CA CYS A 401 12.23 8.79 8.99
C CYS A 401 13.52 8.75 8.14
N MET A 402 13.66 9.65 7.16
CA MET A 402 14.86 9.76 6.33
C MET A 402 15.36 11.22 6.21
N PRO A 403 16.66 11.48 5.95
CA PRO A 403 17.17 12.85 5.75
C PRO A 403 16.56 13.59 4.55
N ALA A 404 16.68 14.91 4.54
CA ALA A 404 16.21 15.77 3.44
C ALA A 404 16.81 15.37 2.07
N SER A 405 18.05 14.87 2.07
CA SER A 405 18.81 14.44 0.88
C SER A 405 18.32 13.15 0.23
N THR A 406 17.36 12.45 0.85
CA THR A 406 16.83 11.19 0.32
C THR A 406 16.03 11.44 -0.95
N ARG A 407 16.52 10.85 -2.05
CA ARG A 407 15.88 10.85 -3.36
C ARG A 407 14.74 9.83 -3.42
N ILE A 408 13.57 10.27 -3.85
CA ILE A 408 12.35 9.49 -4.07
C ILE A 408 12.14 9.34 -5.58
N LEU A 409 11.84 8.11 -6.03
CA LEU A 409 11.68 7.79 -7.45
C LEU A 409 10.28 8.20 -7.95
N ARG A 410 10.24 9.12 -8.93
CA ARG A 410 9.00 9.65 -9.50
C ARG A 410 8.43 8.71 -10.57
N ALA A 411 7.12 8.50 -10.51
CA ALA A 411 6.34 7.79 -11.50
C ALA A 411 5.76 8.71 -12.58
N ASP A 412 5.60 10.01 -12.31
CA ASP A 412 5.09 10.96 -13.31
C ASP A 412 6.08 11.23 -14.45
N ASN A 413 7.36 11.49 -14.14
CA ASN A 413 8.40 11.87 -15.11
C ASN A 413 9.66 10.97 -15.10
N GLY A 414 9.66 9.89 -14.30
CA GLY A 414 10.73 8.88 -14.27
C GLY A 414 12.04 9.30 -13.58
N GLY A 415 12.17 10.57 -13.20
CA GLY A 415 13.33 11.10 -12.49
C GLY A 415 13.28 10.82 -10.98
N GLU A 416 14.12 11.53 -10.25
CA GLU A 416 14.11 11.54 -8.78
C GLU A 416 13.94 12.96 -8.26
N THR A 417 13.39 13.08 -7.05
CA THR A 417 13.26 14.34 -6.30
C THR A 417 13.55 14.08 -4.82
N THR A 418 14.18 15.01 -4.12
CA THR A 418 14.49 14.82 -2.70
C THR A 418 13.32 15.18 -1.79
N LEU A 419 13.26 14.57 -0.59
CA LEU A 419 12.29 14.96 0.44
C LEU A 419 12.40 16.45 0.81
N GLY A 420 13.61 17.02 0.77
CA GLY A 420 13.83 18.46 0.97
C GLY A 420 13.20 19.33 -0.14
N GLU A 421 13.35 18.95 -1.40
CA GLU A 421 12.75 19.65 -2.55
C GLU A 421 11.22 19.56 -2.54
N LEU A 422 10.64 18.39 -2.18
CA LEU A 422 9.20 18.24 -2.03
C LEU A 422 8.63 19.07 -0.88
N LEU A 423 9.31 19.13 0.27
CA LEU A 423 8.90 19.99 1.37
C LEU A 423 8.97 21.49 1.00
N ALA A 424 10.01 21.90 0.26
CA ALA A 424 10.21 23.30 -0.13
C ALA A 424 9.28 23.78 -1.25
N SER A 425 8.87 22.87 -2.15
CA SER A 425 7.95 23.17 -3.26
C SER A 425 6.48 22.99 -2.90
N GLY A 426 6.16 22.09 -1.96
CA GLY A 426 4.79 21.65 -1.70
C GLY A 426 4.21 20.75 -2.80
N GLU A 427 5.03 20.27 -3.74
CA GLU A 427 4.59 19.41 -4.84
C GLU A 427 4.09 18.05 -4.32
N GLN A 428 3.02 17.52 -4.93
CA GLN A 428 2.47 16.19 -4.65
C GLN A 428 2.65 15.28 -5.88
N PRO A 429 3.88 14.83 -6.17
CA PRO A 429 4.20 14.07 -7.39
C PRO A 429 3.57 12.68 -7.36
N LEU A 430 3.46 12.04 -8.53
CA LEU A 430 3.31 10.60 -8.57
C LEU A 430 4.67 9.96 -8.28
N VAL A 431 4.72 9.04 -7.32
CA VAL A 431 5.89 8.25 -6.95
C VAL A 431 5.63 6.77 -7.21
N TRP A 432 6.70 6.00 -7.41
CA TRP A 432 6.58 4.54 -7.50
C TRP A 432 6.47 3.91 -6.11
N SER A 433 5.49 3.02 -5.96
CA SER A 433 5.25 2.19 -4.77
C SER A 433 4.96 0.74 -5.19
N LEU A 434 4.96 -0.17 -4.22
CA LEU A 434 4.57 -1.57 -4.43
C LEU A 434 3.11 -1.80 -4.01
N ASP A 435 2.36 -2.57 -4.80
CA ASP A 435 1.06 -3.11 -4.39
C ASP A 435 1.19 -4.35 -3.48
N GLU A 436 0.07 -4.88 -3.01
CA GLU A 436 0.01 -6.08 -2.15
C GLU A 436 0.62 -7.33 -2.81
N ARG A 437 0.80 -7.33 -4.14
CA ARG A 437 1.46 -8.40 -4.92
C ARG A 437 2.93 -8.09 -5.25
N MET A 438 3.51 -7.08 -4.62
CA MET A 438 4.87 -6.58 -4.87
C MET A 438 5.11 -6.15 -6.32
N ARG A 439 4.08 -5.60 -6.99
CA ARG A 439 4.17 -5.01 -8.34
C ARG A 439 4.27 -3.49 -8.27
N MET A 440 4.97 -2.88 -9.22
CA MET A 440 5.15 -1.42 -9.23
C MET A 440 3.91 -0.67 -9.71
N VAL A 441 3.40 0.24 -8.87
CA VAL A 441 2.23 1.08 -9.13
C VAL A 441 2.51 2.55 -8.80
N ALA A 442 1.97 3.45 -9.62
CA ALA A 442 2.06 4.89 -9.39
C ALA A 442 1.05 5.34 -8.33
N ARG A 443 1.50 6.11 -7.33
CA ARG A 443 0.64 6.69 -6.28
C ARG A 443 1.08 8.12 -5.96
N PRO A 444 0.17 9.04 -5.59
CA PRO A 444 0.54 10.40 -5.22
C PRO A 444 1.26 10.42 -3.86
N MET A 445 2.37 11.16 -3.75
CA MET A 445 2.95 11.53 -2.46
C MET A 445 2.26 12.80 -1.96
N VAL A 446 1.19 12.66 -1.18
CA VAL A 446 0.28 13.75 -0.80
C VAL A 446 0.84 14.70 0.26
N LYS A 447 1.91 14.32 0.96
CA LYS A 447 2.55 15.15 1.99
C LYS A 447 3.98 14.73 2.26
N VAL A 448 4.87 15.70 2.45
CA VAL A 448 6.18 15.54 3.11
C VAL A 448 6.24 16.51 4.29
N PHE A 449 6.86 16.11 5.40
CA PHE A 449 6.97 16.96 6.59
C PHE A 449 8.22 16.66 7.44
N PRO A 450 8.77 17.66 8.16
CA PRO A 450 9.84 17.44 9.13
C PRO A 450 9.35 16.59 10.31
N SER A 451 10.23 15.74 10.82
CA SER A 451 9.96 14.77 11.90
C SER A 451 10.98 14.86 13.05
N GLY A 452 11.57 16.04 13.22
CA GLY A 452 12.57 16.35 14.24
C GLY A 452 13.98 15.90 13.85
N ARG A 453 14.88 15.90 14.84
CA ARG A 453 16.25 15.40 14.72
C ARG A 453 16.35 14.00 15.34
N LYS A 454 17.00 13.06 14.66
CA LYS A 454 17.12 11.65 15.08
C LYS A 454 18.45 11.03 14.62
N GLU A 455 18.90 9.96 15.27
CA GLU A 455 20.03 9.17 14.76
C GLU A 455 19.67 8.51 13.42
N VAL A 456 20.56 8.71 12.43
CA VAL A 456 20.43 8.19 11.07
C VAL A 456 21.53 7.16 10.80
N PHE A 457 21.16 6.08 10.13
CA PHE A 457 22.05 5.00 9.70
C PHE A 457 22.14 4.97 8.18
N LYS A 458 23.35 4.82 7.67
CA LYS A 458 23.61 4.48 6.28
C LYS A 458 23.48 2.97 6.11
N LEU A 459 22.63 2.55 5.20
CA LEU A 459 22.49 1.16 4.78
C LEU A 459 22.96 1.02 3.33
N ARG A 460 23.81 0.04 3.03
CA ARG A 460 24.32 -0.21 1.68
C ARG A 460 24.14 -1.67 1.27
N LEU A 461 23.72 -1.86 0.02
CA LEU A 461 23.38 -3.16 -0.57
C LEU A 461 24.46 -3.67 -1.54
N ALA A 462 24.36 -4.94 -1.95
CA ALA A 462 25.35 -5.62 -2.80
C ALA A 462 25.27 -5.24 -4.29
N SER A 463 24.22 -4.56 -4.74
CA SER A 463 24.20 -3.77 -6.00
C SER A 463 25.01 -2.48 -5.90
N GLY A 464 25.35 -2.02 -4.69
CA GLY A 464 26.00 -0.73 -4.44
C GLY A 464 25.03 0.45 -4.24
N ARG A 465 23.71 0.21 -4.29
CA ARG A 465 22.70 1.17 -3.81
C ARG A 465 22.90 1.45 -2.31
N GLU A 466 22.59 2.66 -1.89
CA GLU A 466 22.71 3.12 -0.50
C GLU A 466 21.58 4.09 -0.14
N VAL A 467 21.06 3.96 1.09
CA VAL A 467 20.00 4.82 1.65
C VAL A 467 20.37 5.22 3.07
N GLU A 468 19.82 6.34 3.53
CA GLU A 468 20.04 6.88 4.87
C GLU A 468 18.68 7.01 5.55
N ALA A 469 18.50 6.36 6.71
CA ALA A 469 17.23 6.29 7.43
C ALA A 469 17.44 6.09 8.94
N THR A 470 16.44 6.40 9.77
CA THR A 470 16.52 6.14 11.21
C THR A 470 16.38 4.64 11.53
N GLY A 471 16.91 4.21 12.68
CA GLY A 471 16.92 2.78 13.06
C GLY A 471 15.53 2.12 13.03
N ASN A 472 14.50 2.85 13.39
CA ASN A 472 13.12 2.36 13.39
C ASN A 472 12.40 2.44 12.01
N HIS A 473 13.10 2.77 10.91
CA HIS A 473 12.47 2.86 9.59
C HIS A 473 12.30 1.47 8.94
N PRO A 474 11.08 1.06 8.50
CA PRO A 474 10.85 -0.28 7.96
C PRO A 474 11.26 -0.42 6.49
N PHE A 475 11.97 -1.48 6.17
CA PHE A 475 12.27 -1.91 4.80
C PHE A 475 11.65 -3.28 4.52
N LEU A 476 11.20 -3.50 3.29
CA LEU A 476 10.52 -4.74 2.92
C LEU A 476 11.51 -5.90 2.75
N THR A 477 11.22 -7.00 3.45
CA THR A 477 11.90 -8.29 3.35
C THR A 477 10.92 -9.36 2.85
N VAL A 478 11.38 -10.61 2.70
CA VAL A 478 10.53 -11.78 2.40
C VAL A 478 9.56 -12.15 3.54
N ASP A 479 9.88 -11.69 4.75
CA ASP A 479 9.13 -11.88 5.99
C ASP A 479 8.53 -10.52 6.44
N GLY A 480 8.05 -9.73 5.48
CA GLY A 480 7.37 -8.45 5.72
C GLY A 480 8.29 -7.26 5.99
N TRP A 481 7.71 -6.20 6.55
CA TRP A 481 8.38 -4.92 6.81
C TRP A 481 9.15 -4.93 8.14
N ILE A 482 10.48 -4.85 8.05
CA ILE A 482 11.40 -4.96 9.19
C ILE A 482 12.18 -3.64 9.40
N PRO A 483 12.16 -3.05 10.61
CA PRO A 483 12.98 -1.89 10.98
C PRO A 483 14.49 -2.09 10.79
N LEU A 484 15.18 -1.06 10.31
CA LEU A 484 16.63 -1.04 10.05
C LEU A 484 17.47 -1.56 11.24
N GLU A 485 17.12 -1.18 12.46
CA GLU A 485 17.78 -1.58 13.73
C GLU A 485 17.73 -3.09 14.01
N LYS A 486 16.83 -3.83 13.33
CA LYS A 486 16.68 -5.29 13.44
C LYS A 486 17.33 -6.03 12.26
N LEU A 487 17.75 -5.32 11.22
CA LEU A 487 18.43 -5.88 10.05
C LEU A 487 19.93 -6.12 10.34
N THR A 488 20.50 -7.10 9.67
CA THR A 488 21.90 -7.49 9.83
C THR A 488 22.63 -7.60 8.49
N ILE A 489 23.97 -7.59 8.52
CA ILE A 489 24.82 -7.79 7.33
C ILE A 489 24.74 -9.27 6.91
N GLY A 490 23.73 -9.57 6.09
CA GLY A 490 23.28 -10.93 5.85
C GLY A 490 21.97 -10.95 5.07
N ASP A 491 21.06 -10.09 5.50
CA ASP A 491 19.66 -10.09 5.09
C ASP A 491 19.46 -9.44 3.72
N ARG A 492 18.24 -9.55 3.18
CA ARG A 492 17.89 -9.09 1.83
C ARG A 492 16.68 -8.16 1.84
N LEU A 493 16.81 -7.03 1.14
CA LEU A 493 15.77 -6.01 1.02
C LEU A 493 15.18 -5.97 -0.39
N ALA A 494 13.93 -5.53 -0.47
CA ALA A 494 13.24 -5.29 -1.71
C ALA A 494 13.80 -4.04 -2.42
N THR A 495 14.36 -4.23 -3.61
CA THR A 495 14.69 -3.17 -4.57
C THR A 495 13.87 -3.38 -5.86
N PRO A 496 13.58 -2.36 -6.67
CA PRO A 496 12.91 -2.57 -7.95
C PRO A 496 13.70 -3.53 -8.85
N ARG A 497 12.97 -4.47 -9.47
CA ARG A 497 13.48 -5.43 -10.46
C ARG A 497 13.55 -4.79 -11.84
N GLN A 498 12.48 -4.12 -12.23
CA GLN A 498 12.40 -3.24 -13.39
C GLN A 498 11.57 -2.02 -12.97
N VAL A 499 11.94 -0.82 -13.41
CA VAL A 499 11.12 0.39 -13.24
C VAL A 499 10.25 0.54 -14.50
N PRO A 500 8.93 0.72 -14.41
CA PRO A 500 8.10 0.94 -15.59
C PRO A 500 8.39 2.27 -16.31
N GLU A 501 7.87 2.40 -17.52
CA GLU A 501 7.74 3.68 -18.23
C GLU A 501 6.96 4.70 -17.35
N PRO A 502 7.44 5.95 -17.19
CA PRO A 502 6.70 6.94 -16.42
C PRO A 502 5.40 7.35 -17.12
N VAL A 503 4.43 7.81 -16.31
CA VAL A 503 3.06 8.16 -16.74
C VAL A 503 3.06 9.28 -17.79
N HIS A 504 4.07 10.16 -17.78
CA HIS A 504 4.28 11.19 -18.78
C HIS A 504 5.70 11.08 -19.37
N THR A 505 5.77 10.89 -20.69
CA THR A 505 7.04 10.89 -21.44
C THR A 505 7.10 12.09 -22.39
N THR A 506 8.29 12.68 -22.48
CA THR A 506 8.61 13.82 -23.36
C THR A 506 9.71 13.40 -24.30
N ARG A 507 9.45 13.41 -25.61
CA ARG A 507 10.49 13.14 -26.63
C ARG A 507 11.40 14.35 -26.83
N MET A 508 12.69 14.08 -27.02
CA MET A 508 13.66 15.04 -27.56
C MET A 508 13.94 14.71 -29.04
N ALA A 509 14.67 15.56 -29.78
CA ALA A 509 15.17 15.14 -31.09
C ALA A 509 16.33 14.14 -30.91
N ASP A 510 16.39 13.08 -31.72
CA ASP A 510 17.43 12.04 -31.58
C ASP A 510 18.86 12.61 -31.68
N ALA A 511 19.05 13.69 -32.45
CA ALA A 511 20.31 14.43 -32.52
C ALA A 511 20.70 15.06 -31.16
N GLU A 512 19.75 15.57 -30.39
CA GLU A 512 19.99 16.08 -29.03
C GLU A 512 20.35 14.92 -28.09
N VAL A 513 19.62 13.80 -28.16
CA VAL A 513 19.85 12.60 -27.34
C VAL A 513 21.26 12.04 -27.57
N ILE A 514 21.65 11.89 -28.83
CA ILE A 514 22.98 11.42 -29.26
C ILE A 514 24.07 12.40 -28.82
N LEU A 515 23.89 13.71 -29.06
CA LEU A 515 24.90 14.70 -28.67
C LEU A 515 25.05 14.78 -27.16
N LEU A 516 23.96 14.71 -26.40
CA LEU A 516 23.97 14.77 -24.94
C LEU A 516 24.79 13.62 -24.36
N ALA A 517 24.54 12.39 -24.85
CA ALA A 517 25.26 11.19 -24.43
C ALA A 517 26.78 11.31 -24.70
N HIS A 518 27.18 11.69 -25.91
CA HIS A 518 28.60 11.91 -26.23
C HIS A 518 29.23 13.09 -25.47
N MET A 519 28.46 14.14 -25.16
CA MET A 519 28.93 15.29 -24.37
C MET A 519 29.05 14.97 -22.87
N ILE A 520 28.25 14.04 -22.34
CA ILE A 520 28.38 13.53 -20.97
C ILE A 520 29.59 12.59 -20.85
N GLY A 521 29.89 11.78 -21.87
CA GLY A 521 31.13 11.04 -21.99
C GLY A 521 32.36 11.90 -22.31
N ASP A 522 32.99 11.65 -23.46
CA ASP A 522 34.28 12.27 -23.86
C ASP A 522 34.21 13.78 -24.15
N GLY A 523 33.02 14.39 -24.10
CA GLY A 523 32.83 15.82 -24.33
C GLY A 523 33.49 16.72 -23.28
N SER A 524 34.12 17.79 -23.77
CA SER A 524 34.69 18.89 -22.98
C SER A 524 33.95 20.20 -23.28
N CYS A 525 33.28 20.74 -22.25
CA CYS A 525 32.53 21.99 -22.27
C CYS A 525 33.03 22.98 -21.19
N VAL A 526 34.32 22.89 -20.83
CA VAL A 526 34.91 23.66 -19.72
C VAL A 526 34.87 25.17 -19.98
N LYS A 527 34.52 25.96 -18.94
CA LYS A 527 34.44 27.42 -19.03
C LYS A 527 35.74 28.03 -19.57
N ARG A 528 35.60 28.98 -20.51
CA ARG A 528 36.70 29.65 -21.26
C ARG A 528 37.51 28.76 -22.22
N GLN A 529 37.00 27.58 -22.58
CA GLN A 529 37.57 26.75 -23.67
C GLN A 529 36.54 26.54 -24.80
N PRO A 530 36.97 26.27 -26.05
CA PRO A 530 36.06 25.83 -27.10
C PRO A 530 35.41 24.49 -26.73
N ILE A 531 34.14 24.31 -27.08
CA ILE A 531 33.49 23.00 -26.97
C ILE A 531 34.25 22.00 -27.85
N ARG A 532 34.60 20.85 -27.28
CA ARG A 532 35.29 19.76 -27.98
C ARG A 532 34.67 18.41 -27.67
N TYR A 533 34.68 17.51 -28.65
CA TYR A 533 34.51 16.06 -28.45
C TYR A 533 35.78 15.36 -28.93
N ALA A 534 36.17 14.25 -28.32
CA ALA A 534 37.39 13.53 -28.69
C ALA A 534 37.13 12.01 -28.74
N SER A 535 37.56 11.35 -29.81
CA SER A 535 37.36 9.91 -30.01
C SER A 535 38.45 9.30 -30.91
N ILE A 536 38.69 8.00 -30.73
CA ILE A 536 39.47 7.15 -31.65
C ILE A 536 38.58 6.33 -32.59
N ASP A 537 37.27 6.37 -32.38
CA ASP A 537 36.24 5.67 -33.13
C ASP A 537 35.55 6.64 -34.10
N GLU A 538 35.67 6.35 -35.40
CA GLU A 538 35.10 7.16 -36.49
C GLU A 538 33.56 7.17 -36.47
N ASP A 539 32.92 6.10 -35.99
CA ASP A 539 31.45 6.05 -35.92
C ASP A 539 30.92 7.03 -34.86
N ASN A 540 31.66 7.21 -33.76
CA ASN A 540 31.36 8.24 -32.74
C ASN A 540 31.62 9.65 -33.29
N LEU A 541 32.70 9.86 -34.04
CA LEU A 541 33.01 11.15 -34.67
C LEU A 541 31.95 11.54 -35.70
N ALA A 542 31.48 10.58 -36.51
CA ALA A 542 30.39 10.77 -37.46
C ALA A 542 29.06 11.09 -36.74
N ALA A 543 28.70 10.32 -35.69
CA ALA A 543 27.49 10.57 -34.91
C ALA A 543 27.47 11.99 -34.30
N VAL A 544 28.56 12.43 -33.67
CA VAL A 544 28.67 13.78 -33.11
C VAL A 544 28.67 14.86 -34.20
N THR A 545 29.30 14.60 -35.35
CA THR A 545 29.31 15.54 -36.49
C THR A 545 27.90 15.74 -37.06
N THR A 546 27.13 14.67 -37.24
CA THR A 546 25.74 14.74 -37.71
C THR A 546 24.84 15.38 -36.65
N ALA A 547 24.97 14.99 -35.39
CA ALA A 547 24.16 15.54 -34.29
C ALA A 547 24.39 17.05 -34.08
N ALA A 548 25.62 17.54 -34.25
CA ALA A 548 25.93 18.97 -34.16
C ALA A 548 25.22 19.82 -35.24
N GLN A 549 24.88 19.25 -36.39
CA GLN A 549 24.17 19.97 -37.47
C GLN A 549 22.75 20.40 -37.05
N HIS A 550 22.11 19.68 -36.11
CA HIS A 550 20.82 20.08 -35.53
C HIS A 550 20.88 21.45 -34.86
N PHE A 551 22.00 21.77 -34.20
CA PHE A 551 22.29 23.07 -33.59
C PHE A 551 22.86 24.10 -34.59
N GLY A 552 22.83 23.78 -35.90
CA GLY A 552 23.50 24.55 -36.96
C GLY A 552 25.03 24.51 -36.91
N VAL A 553 25.63 23.66 -36.05
CA VAL A 553 27.08 23.64 -35.81
C VAL A 553 27.78 22.69 -36.78
N ALA A 554 28.58 23.26 -37.69
CA ALA A 554 29.54 22.49 -38.47
C ALA A 554 30.72 22.07 -37.57
N ALA A 555 30.85 20.77 -37.29
CA ALA A 555 31.99 20.23 -36.55
C ALA A 555 33.29 20.37 -37.34
N VAL A 556 34.36 20.83 -36.68
CA VAL A 556 35.68 21.01 -37.30
C VAL A 556 36.64 19.98 -36.72
N ARG A 557 37.09 19.07 -37.58
CA ARG A 557 38.04 17.98 -37.25
C ARG A 557 39.46 18.55 -37.10
N ASP A 558 39.99 18.51 -35.89
CA ASP A 558 41.40 18.75 -35.56
C ASP A 558 42.14 17.40 -35.54
N GLU A 559 43.05 17.19 -36.50
CA GLU A 559 44.00 16.08 -36.49
C GLU A 559 45.39 16.58 -36.09
N TYR A 560 45.95 15.99 -35.03
CA TYR A 560 47.31 16.29 -34.56
C TYR A 560 48.12 14.98 -34.56
N ALA A 561 49.16 14.87 -35.38
CA ALA A 561 49.95 13.64 -35.51
C ALA A 561 50.62 13.14 -34.20
N ALA A 562 50.73 14.01 -33.19
CA ALA A 562 51.21 13.66 -31.85
C ALA A 562 50.09 13.22 -30.87
N ALA A 563 48.82 13.49 -31.18
CA ALA A 563 47.68 13.08 -30.37
C ALA A 563 47.17 11.72 -30.83
N ARG A 564 47.02 10.78 -29.90
CA ARG A 564 46.47 9.43 -30.17
C ARG A 564 44.93 9.43 -30.22
N VAL A 565 44.31 10.54 -30.63
CA VAL A 565 42.87 10.77 -30.59
C VAL A 565 42.49 11.92 -31.54
N THR A 566 41.43 11.74 -32.32
CA THR A 566 40.88 12.80 -33.18
C THR A 566 39.96 13.69 -32.35
N THR A 567 40.04 15.01 -32.56
CA THR A 567 39.22 15.98 -31.81
C THR A 567 38.28 16.72 -32.76
N LEU A 568 36.99 16.79 -32.43
CA LEU A 568 36.05 17.71 -33.07
C LEU A 568 35.95 18.98 -32.23
N ARG A 569 36.25 20.14 -32.81
CA ARG A 569 35.79 21.44 -32.28
C ARG A 569 34.37 21.68 -32.74
N LEU A 570 33.52 22.14 -31.84
CA LEU A 570 32.13 22.51 -32.14
C LEU A 570 32.00 24.06 -32.03
N PRO A 571 32.40 24.83 -33.06
CA PRO A 571 32.33 26.29 -33.05
C PRO A 571 30.88 26.79 -33.09
N ALA A 572 30.65 28.05 -32.72
CA ALA A 572 29.35 28.67 -32.97
C ALA A 572 29.19 28.97 -34.48
N PRO A 573 27.98 28.86 -35.06
CA PRO A 573 27.74 29.15 -36.48
C PRO A 573 27.78 30.65 -36.81
N TYR A 574 27.92 31.50 -35.79
CA TYR A 574 28.03 32.95 -35.89
C TYR A 574 29.13 33.48 -34.97
N ARG A 575 29.62 34.68 -35.29
CA ARG A 575 30.58 35.42 -34.44
C ARG A 575 29.95 35.68 -33.07
N LEU A 576 30.60 35.21 -32.01
CA LEU A 576 30.20 35.47 -30.63
C LEU A 576 30.42 36.96 -30.28
N THR A 577 29.45 37.54 -29.58
CA THR A 577 29.40 38.94 -29.14
C THR A 577 28.73 39.00 -27.76
N HIS A 578 28.62 40.19 -27.16
CA HIS A 578 27.77 40.35 -25.98
C HIS A 578 26.35 39.81 -26.26
N GLY A 579 25.78 39.08 -25.30
CA GLY A 579 24.47 38.41 -25.45
C GLY A 579 24.40 37.22 -26.41
N LYS A 580 25.47 36.84 -27.12
CA LYS A 580 25.48 35.69 -28.04
C LYS A 580 26.40 34.58 -27.54
N ARG A 581 25.83 33.38 -27.35
CA ARG A 581 26.52 32.15 -26.92
C ARG A 581 26.55 31.12 -28.05
N ASN A 582 27.40 30.10 -27.95
CA ASN A 582 27.29 28.93 -28.84
C ASN A 582 25.99 28.16 -28.48
N PRO A 583 25.18 27.69 -29.46
CA PRO A 583 23.89 27.06 -29.19
C PRO A 583 24.01 25.80 -28.32
N ILE A 584 24.97 24.92 -28.60
CA ILE A 584 25.26 23.72 -27.79
C ILE A 584 25.71 24.15 -26.38
N ALA A 585 26.44 25.25 -26.23
CA ALA A 585 26.86 25.76 -24.92
C ALA A 585 25.73 26.42 -24.11
N ALA A 586 24.62 26.84 -24.74
CA ALA A 586 23.46 27.40 -24.06
C ALA A 586 22.51 26.29 -23.60
N TRP A 587 22.19 25.36 -24.50
CA TRP A 587 21.46 24.13 -24.19
C TRP A 587 22.13 23.30 -23.07
N LEU A 588 23.47 23.22 -23.05
CA LEU A 588 24.20 22.61 -21.93
C LEU A 588 24.19 23.45 -20.63
N ASP A 589 23.91 24.76 -20.64
CA ASP A 589 23.63 25.51 -19.39
C ASP A 589 22.24 25.13 -18.86
N GLU A 590 21.24 25.06 -19.74
CA GLU A 590 19.84 24.74 -19.41
C GLU A 590 19.72 23.34 -18.77
N LEU A 591 20.52 22.39 -19.28
CA LEU A 591 20.66 21.04 -18.69
C LEU A 591 21.62 20.97 -17.48
N GLY A 592 22.20 22.10 -17.04
CA GLY A 592 23.09 22.19 -15.89
C GLY A 592 24.49 21.57 -16.06
N LEU A 593 24.85 21.18 -17.29
CA LEU A 593 26.09 20.42 -17.59
C LEU A 593 27.28 21.30 -18.02
N PHE A 594 27.04 22.54 -18.47
CA PHE A 594 28.10 23.35 -19.04
C PHE A 594 29.15 23.77 -18.01
N GLY A 595 30.42 23.51 -18.31
CA GLY A 595 31.55 23.89 -17.48
C GLY A 595 31.95 22.86 -16.42
N LEU A 596 31.19 21.78 -16.26
CA LEU A 596 31.46 20.70 -15.30
C LEU A 596 32.70 19.89 -15.66
N ARG A 597 33.31 19.26 -14.65
CA ARG A 597 34.37 18.26 -14.76
C ARG A 597 33.80 16.84 -14.77
N SER A 598 34.60 15.86 -15.20
CA SER A 598 34.18 14.44 -15.30
C SER A 598 33.65 13.81 -14.00
N TYR A 599 34.05 14.33 -12.83
CA TYR A 599 33.55 13.88 -11.53
C TYR A 599 32.30 14.64 -11.04
N GLU A 600 31.82 15.61 -11.82
CA GLU A 600 30.67 16.50 -11.50
C GLU A 600 29.48 16.24 -12.44
N LYS A 601 29.72 15.64 -13.61
CA LYS A 601 28.67 15.27 -14.60
C LYS A 601 27.64 14.31 -14.00
N PHE A 602 26.42 14.38 -14.53
CA PHE A 602 25.23 13.61 -14.14
C PHE A 602 24.31 13.43 -15.36
N ILE A 603 23.21 12.68 -15.24
CA ILE A 603 22.18 12.58 -16.30
C ILE A 603 21.07 13.62 -16.01
N PRO A 604 20.77 14.57 -16.93
CA PRO A 604 19.71 15.55 -16.73
C PRO A 604 18.31 14.92 -16.62
N GLN A 605 17.42 15.54 -15.84
CA GLN A 605 16.05 15.04 -15.61
C GLN A 605 15.25 14.81 -16.90
N ALA A 606 15.49 15.64 -17.94
CA ALA A 606 14.87 15.48 -19.26
C ALA A 606 15.13 14.09 -19.89
N VAL A 607 16.28 13.47 -19.63
CA VAL A 607 16.61 12.13 -20.12
C VAL A 607 15.75 11.05 -19.45
N PHE A 608 15.44 11.22 -18.16
CA PHE A 608 14.55 10.29 -17.45
C PHE A 608 13.09 10.40 -17.88
N ALA A 609 12.69 11.55 -18.45
CA ALA A 609 11.39 11.76 -19.06
C ALA A 609 11.30 11.28 -20.52
N LEU A 610 12.41 10.93 -21.18
CA LEU A 610 12.36 10.29 -22.52
C LEU A 610 11.54 8.99 -22.47
N PRO A 611 10.86 8.58 -23.55
CA PRO A 611 10.32 7.23 -23.68
C PRO A 611 11.44 6.18 -23.80
N ASN A 612 11.10 4.91 -23.53
CA ASN A 612 12.05 3.80 -23.38
C ASN A 612 12.98 3.61 -24.60
N ASP A 613 12.49 3.85 -25.83
CA ASP A 613 13.27 3.77 -27.06
C ASP A 613 14.36 4.87 -27.12
N GLN A 614 14.03 6.10 -26.73
CA GLN A 614 15.01 7.19 -26.68
C GLN A 614 15.93 7.10 -25.45
N LEU A 615 15.47 6.52 -24.35
CA LEU A 615 16.34 6.18 -23.21
C LEU A 615 17.36 5.10 -23.59
N ALA A 616 16.95 4.07 -24.36
CA ALA A 616 17.86 3.07 -24.91
C ALA A 616 18.86 3.70 -25.90
N LEU A 617 18.41 4.60 -26.78
CA LEU A 617 19.30 5.37 -27.66
C LEU A 617 20.34 6.19 -26.87
N PHE A 618 19.91 6.88 -25.81
CA PHE A 618 20.80 7.63 -24.91
C PHE A 618 21.87 6.71 -24.29
N VAL A 619 21.46 5.60 -23.69
CA VAL A 619 22.38 4.66 -23.04
C VAL A 619 23.34 4.04 -24.06
N ARG A 620 22.86 3.66 -25.24
CA ARG A 620 23.67 3.10 -26.35
C ARG A 620 24.82 4.02 -26.77
N HIS A 621 24.55 5.32 -26.88
CA HIS A 621 25.58 6.31 -27.23
C HIS A 621 26.46 6.69 -26.03
N LEU A 622 25.92 6.74 -24.81
CA LEU A 622 26.72 7.02 -23.62
C LEU A 622 27.73 5.88 -23.39
N TRP A 623 27.31 4.63 -23.49
CA TRP A 623 28.18 3.45 -23.35
C TRP A 623 29.25 3.34 -24.45
N ALA A 624 29.11 4.09 -25.56
CA ALA A 624 30.12 4.18 -26.60
C ALA A 624 31.32 5.08 -26.22
N THR A 625 31.28 5.77 -25.06
CA THR A 625 32.31 6.71 -24.58
C THR A 625 33.26 6.08 -23.53
N ASP A 626 32.93 6.08 -22.23
CA ASP A 626 33.69 5.42 -21.16
C ASP A 626 33.36 3.92 -20.99
N GLY A 627 32.37 3.41 -21.72
CA GLY A 627 31.92 2.02 -21.59
C GLY A 627 32.91 0.97 -22.12
N SER A 628 32.75 -0.27 -21.67
CA SER A 628 33.51 -1.44 -22.11
C SER A 628 32.57 -2.61 -22.34
N VAL A 629 32.74 -3.26 -23.49
CA VAL A 629 32.10 -4.53 -23.86
C VAL A 629 33.18 -5.38 -24.51
N ARG A 630 33.45 -6.57 -23.96
CA ARG A 630 34.37 -7.55 -24.56
C ARG A 630 34.15 -8.96 -24.04
N TRP A 631 34.55 -9.94 -24.84
CA TRP A 631 34.69 -11.32 -24.41
C TRP A 631 35.99 -11.51 -23.61
N ASP A 632 35.94 -12.28 -22.54
CA ASP A 632 37.09 -12.75 -21.79
C ASP A 632 37.23 -14.26 -21.99
N ALA A 633 37.90 -14.65 -23.08
CA ALA A 633 38.10 -16.05 -23.46
C ALA A 633 38.84 -16.88 -22.39
N LYS A 634 39.62 -16.26 -21.49
CA LYS A 634 40.26 -16.97 -20.35
C LYS A 634 39.27 -17.27 -19.23
N GLY A 635 38.34 -16.35 -18.97
CA GLY A 635 37.26 -16.53 -18.00
C GLY A 635 36.01 -17.21 -18.56
N ARG A 636 35.90 -17.38 -19.89
CA ARG A 636 34.67 -17.79 -20.61
C ARG A 636 33.45 -16.96 -20.18
N GLN A 637 33.60 -15.64 -20.18
CA GLN A 637 32.61 -14.69 -19.66
C GLN A 637 32.59 -13.38 -20.48
N ALA A 638 31.41 -12.78 -20.59
CA ALA A 638 31.27 -11.42 -21.08
C ALA A 638 31.68 -10.43 -19.98
N ARG A 639 32.46 -9.41 -20.34
CA ARG A 639 32.79 -8.28 -19.46
C ARG A 639 32.15 -7.01 -20.02
N ILE A 640 31.04 -6.60 -19.40
CA ILE A 640 30.29 -5.39 -19.73
C ILE A 640 30.32 -4.46 -18.52
N TYR A 641 30.89 -3.27 -18.67
CA TYR A 641 30.86 -2.25 -17.62
C TYR A 641 30.98 -0.82 -18.15
N TYR A 642 30.39 0.13 -17.43
CA TYR A 642 30.67 1.56 -17.56
C TYR A 642 31.60 2.01 -16.43
N ALA A 643 32.46 3.00 -16.63
CA ALA A 643 33.36 3.52 -15.60
C ALA A 643 33.33 5.05 -15.55
N SER A 644 33.23 5.65 -14.36
CA SER A 644 33.31 7.12 -14.22
C SER A 644 33.95 7.55 -12.90
N THR A 645 34.47 8.78 -12.86
CA THR A 645 34.86 9.46 -11.61
C THR A 645 33.70 10.21 -10.95
N SER A 646 32.55 10.34 -11.62
CA SER A 646 31.30 10.80 -11.00
C SER A 646 30.54 9.62 -10.41
N ARG A 647 30.23 9.66 -9.11
CA ARG A 647 29.34 8.67 -8.47
C ARG A 647 27.91 8.86 -8.97
N ARG A 648 27.43 10.11 -9.02
CA ARG A 648 26.08 10.47 -9.45
C ARG A 648 25.76 9.95 -10.85
N LEU A 649 26.62 10.20 -11.84
CA LEU A 649 26.44 9.66 -13.21
C LEU A 649 26.31 8.13 -13.25
N VAL A 650 26.95 7.41 -12.32
CA VAL A 650 26.89 5.95 -12.23
C VAL A 650 25.63 5.46 -11.52
N ASP A 651 25.10 6.19 -10.54
CA ASP A 651 23.78 5.93 -9.95
C ASP A 651 22.65 6.24 -10.94
N ASP A 652 22.71 7.41 -11.57
CA ASP A 652 21.78 7.86 -12.61
C ASP A 652 21.72 6.84 -13.77
N LEU A 653 22.87 6.34 -14.23
CA LEU A 653 22.94 5.32 -15.28
C LEU A 653 22.43 3.95 -14.79
N ALA A 654 22.61 3.61 -13.51
CA ALA A 654 22.02 2.39 -12.94
C ALA A 654 20.49 2.46 -12.90
N GLN A 655 19.90 3.64 -12.63
CA GLN A 655 18.45 3.89 -12.72
C GLN A 655 17.97 3.78 -14.18
N ALA A 656 18.70 4.39 -15.13
CA ALA A 656 18.36 4.30 -16.56
C ALA A 656 18.37 2.85 -17.07
N LEU A 657 19.39 2.05 -16.71
CA LEU A 657 19.42 0.61 -17.02
C LEU A 657 18.24 -0.14 -16.40
N LEU A 658 17.88 0.16 -15.14
CA LEU A 658 16.82 -0.53 -14.42
C LEU A 658 15.43 -0.30 -15.02
N ARG A 659 15.20 0.85 -15.65
CA ARG A 659 13.99 1.11 -16.44
C ARG A 659 13.97 0.30 -17.75
N LEU A 660 15.14 0.11 -18.36
CA LEU A 660 15.36 -0.75 -19.54
C LEU A 660 15.49 -2.25 -19.19
N GLY A 661 15.12 -2.68 -17.98
CA GLY A 661 15.15 -4.08 -17.55
C GLY A 661 16.55 -4.68 -17.33
N VAL A 662 17.60 -3.85 -17.26
CA VAL A 662 18.99 -4.27 -17.07
C VAL A 662 19.46 -3.99 -15.64
N HIS A 663 20.02 -5.00 -15.00
CA HIS A 663 20.59 -4.91 -13.66
C HIS A 663 22.08 -4.55 -13.70
N GLY A 664 22.43 -3.41 -13.11
CA GLY A 664 23.81 -3.01 -12.84
C GLY A 664 24.25 -3.25 -11.39
N ARG A 665 25.54 -3.51 -11.18
CA ARG A 665 26.21 -3.45 -9.87
C ARG A 665 27.29 -2.36 -9.87
N ILE A 666 27.22 -1.47 -8.90
CA ILE A 666 28.19 -0.39 -8.68
C ILE A 666 29.33 -0.89 -7.79
N LYS A 667 30.57 -0.73 -8.26
CA LYS A 667 31.80 -1.07 -7.53
C LYS A 667 32.78 0.09 -7.52
N ARG A 668 33.22 0.50 -6.31
CA ARG A 668 34.35 1.42 -6.12
C ARG A 668 35.65 0.74 -6.54
N VAL A 669 36.45 1.42 -7.35
CA VAL A 669 37.76 0.99 -7.83
C VAL A 669 38.76 2.10 -7.51
N GLN A 670 39.77 1.76 -6.70
CA GLN A 670 40.79 2.70 -6.24
C GLN A 670 42.13 2.41 -6.92
N LYS A 671 42.86 3.46 -7.29
CA LYS A 671 44.21 3.39 -7.85
C LYS A 671 45.06 4.48 -7.22
N SER A 672 46.20 4.12 -6.65
CA SER A 672 47.09 5.08 -5.97
C SER A 672 47.49 6.22 -6.92
N GLY A 673 47.39 7.47 -6.45
CA GLY A 673 47.62 8.68 -7.23
C GLY A 673 46.46 9.15 -8.11
N TYR A 674 45.31 8.47 -8.10
CA TYR A 674 44.11 8.84 -8.87
C TYR A 674 42.91 9.06 -7.94
N ARG A 675 41.88 9.77 -8.44
CA ARG A 675 40.57 9.82 -7.77
C ARG A 675 39.91 8.44 -7.79
N ASP A 676 38.95 8.23 -6.88
CA ASP A 676 38.04 7.09 -6.92
C ASP A 676 37.35 6.99 -8.29
N CYS A 677 37.25 5.77 -8.80
CA CYS A 677 36.46 5.42 -9.97
C CYS A 677 35.32 4.49 -9.56
N TRP A 678 34.17 4.62 -10.21
CA TRP A 678 32.98 3.82 -9.97
C TRP A 678 32.69 3.04 -11.25
N HIS A 679 32.69 1.71 -11.14
CA HIS A 679 32.38 0.80 -12.24
C HIS A 679 30.95 0.29 -12.06
N LEU A 680 30.10 0.49 -13.07
CA LEU A 680 28.78 -0.13 -13.18
C LEU A 680 28.91 -1.40 -14.03
N THR A 681 28.93 -2.58 -13.42
CA THR A 681 29.02 -3.87 -14.13
C THR A 681 27.64 -4.41 -14.48
N VAL A 682 27.47 -4.92 -15.70
CA VAL A 682 26.29 -5.71 -16.11
C VAL A 682 26.74 -7.16 -16.14
N ASP A 683 26.26 -7.94 -15.18
CA ASP A 683 26.71 -9.31 -14.90
C ASP A 683 25.57 -10.33 -15.11
N GLY A 684 25.89 -11.52 -15.63
CA GLY A 684 24.97 -12.65 -15.80
C GLY A 684 24.35 -12.76 -17.20
N CYS A 685 24.30 -13.98 -17.76
CA CYS A 685 24.00 -14.22 -19.19
C CYS A 685 22.71 -13.57 -19.69
N GLU A 686 21.57 -13.77 -19.01
CA GLU A 686 20.27 -13.20 -19.38
C GLU A 686 20.31 -11.66 -19.40
N ASN A 687 20.81 -11.07 -18.31
CA ASN A 687 20.95 -9.63 -18.12
C ASN A 687 21.91 -8.97 -19.15
N GLN A 688 23.02 -9.64 -19.45
CA GLN A 688 23.98 -9.23 -20.49
C GLN A 688 23.39 -9.38 -21.91
N THR A 689 22.55 -10.39 -22.13
CA THR A 689 21.82 -10.62 -23.39
C THR A 689 20.81 -9.51 -23.65
N VAL A 690 19.99 -9.16 -22.64
CA VAL A 690 19.04 -8.03 -22.71
C VAL A 690 19.78 -6.73 -23.03
N PHE A 691 20.86 -6.40 -22.29
CA PHE A 691 21.66 -5.21 -22.56
C PHE A 691 22.20 -5.16 -23.99
N LEU A 692 22.79 -6.25 -24.50
CA LEU A 692 23.40 -6.27 -25.84
C LEU A 692 22.37 -6.29 -26.98
N ARG A 693 21.20 -6.90 -26.78
CA ARG A 693 20.14 -7.03 -27.79
C ARG A 693 19.25 -5.79 -27.87
N ASP A 694 18.82 -5.29 -26.72
CA ASP A 694 17.73 -4.29 -26.63
C ASP A 694 18.23 -2.85 -26.48
N ILE A 695 19.51 -2.68 -26.09
CA ILE A 695 20.18 -1.37 -26.01
C ILE A 695 21.38 -1.32 -26.97
N GLY A 696 22.26 -2.31 -26.87
CA GLY A 696 23.53 -2.37 -27.60
C GLY A 696 24.49 -1.24 -27.22
N VAL A 697 25.50 -1.03 -28.08
CA VAL A 697 26.45 0.09 -27.97
C VAL A 697 26.70 0.67 -29.37
N HIS A 698 27.01 1.97 -29.47
CA HIS A 698 27.40 2.56 -30.76
C HIS A 698 28.87 2.24 -31.16
N GLY A 699 29.16 2.38 -32.45
CA GLY A 699 30.51 2.27 -33.03
C GLY A 699 31.18 0.89 -32.95
N ALA A 700 32.51 0.89 -32.88
CA ALA A 700 33.34 -0.32 -32.81
C ALA A 700 33.06 -1.16 -31.56
N ARG A 701 32.61 -0.52 -30.47
CA ARG A 701 32.13 -1.20 -29.25
C ARG A 701 30.84 -1.99 -29.51
N GLY A 702 29.96 -1.50 -30.40
CA GLY A 702 28.76 -2.22 -30.85
C GLY A 702 29.11 -3.54 -31.56
N ARG A 703 30.02 -3.49 -32.53
CA ARG A 703 30.52 -4.67 -33.26
C ARG A 703 31.18 -5.71 -32.34
N ALA A 704 31.90 -5.26 -31.31
CA ALA A 704 32.41 -6.13 -30.26
C ALA A 704 31.28 -6.74 -29.40
N GLY A 705 30.20 -5.99 -29.16
CA GLY A 705 28.99 -6.45 -28.48
C GLY A 705 28.21 -7.52 -29.25
N GLU A 706 28.08 -7.39 -30.57
CA GLU A 706 27.48 -8.41 -31.45
C GLU A 706 28.22 -9.76 -31.32
N SER A 707 29.56 -9.71 -31.34
CA SER A 707 30.40 -10.90 -31.13
C SER A 707 30.22 -11.52 -29.74
N VAL A 708 30.11 -10.69 -28.69
CA VAL A 708 29.84 -11.15 -27.32
C VAL A 708 28.43 -11.75 -27.18
N LEU A 709 27.44 -11.20 -27.88
CA LEU A 709 26.07 -11.71 -27.89
C LEU A 709 26.00 -13.09 -28.55
N THR A 710 26.79 -13.32 -29.61
CA THR A 710 26.95 -14.67 -30.22
C THR A 710 27.59 -15.65 -29.23
N GLU A 711 28.71 -15.29 -28.58
CA GLU A 711 29.36 -16.16 -27.57
C GLU A 711 28.48 -16.45 -26.35
N LEU A 712 27.57 -15.55 -25.97
CA LEU A 712 26.61 -15.76 -24.87
C LEU A 712 25.45 -16.71 -25.23
N ALA A 713 25.07 -16.83 -26.50
CA ALA A 713 23.93 -17.64 -26.92
C ALA A 713 24.10 -19.15 -26.60
N ASP A 714 25.34 -19.64 -26.59
CA ASP A 714 25.69 -21.03 -26.26
C ASP A 714 25.72 -21.32 -24.74
N PHE A 715 25.51 -20.33 -23.87
CA PHE A 715 25.61 -20.49 -22.41
C PHE A 715 24.25 -20.68 -21.72
N THR A 716 24.07 -21.84 -21.10
CA THR A 716 22.98 -22.07 -20.14
C THR A 716 23.01 -21.02 -19.01
N PRO A 717 21.94 -20.23 -18.79
CA PRO A 717 21.95 -19.18 -17.78
C PRO A 717 22.16 -19.68 -16.34
N ASN A 718 22.96 -18.94 -15.58
CA ASN A 718 23.14 -19.18 -14.15
C ASN A 718 21.97 -18.58 -13.36
N THR A 719 20.92 -19.37 -13.14
CA THR A 719 19.68 -19.00 -12.42
C THR A 719 19.86 -18.62 -10.94
N ASN A 720 21.09 -18.49 -10.43
CA ASN A 720 21.38 -18.14 -9.03
C ASN A 720 21.63 -16.63 -8.81
N VAL A 721 21.30 -15.76 -9.78
CA VAL A 721 21.39 -14.29 -9.65
C VAL A 721 20.10 -13.72 -9.05
N ASP A 722 19.03 -13.64 -9.84
CA ASP A 722 17.69 -13.26 -9.40
C ASP A 722 17.06 -14.43 -8.60
N THR A 723 17.21 -14.35 -7.28
CA THR A 723 16.82 -15.41 -6.35
C THR A 723 16.02 -14.84 -5.19
N VAL A 724 14.92 -15.51 -4.84
CA VAL A 724 14.13 -15.19 -3.66
C VAL A 724 14.88 -15.68 -2.41
N PRO A 725 14.77 -15.03 -1.24
CA PRO A 725 15.50 -15.47 -0.05
C PRO A 725 15.12 -16.90 0.35
N LYS A 726 16.00 -17.59 1.10
CA LYS A 726 15.83 -19.02 1.45
C LYS A 726 14.66 -19.26 2.42
N GLU A 727 14.22 -18.21 3.09
CA GLU A 727 13.17 -18.14 4.12
C GLU A 727 11.80 -18.57 3.55
N VAL A 728 11.55 -18.29 2.27
CA VAL A 728 10.37 -18.77 1.51
C VAL A 728 10.20 -20.30 1.57
N TRP A 729 11.29 -21.05 1.76
CA TRP A 729 11.20 -22.49 1.95
C TRP A 729 10.46 -22.91 3.23
N THR A 730 10.28 -22.02 4.20
CA THR A 730 9.43 -22.28 5.37
C THR A 730 7.96 -22.31 4.95
N LYS A 731 7.49 -21.25 4.28
CA LYS A 731 6.14 -21.16 3.70
C LYS A 731 5.82 -22.39 2.81
N VAL A 732 6.79 -22.82 1.96
CA VAL A 732 6.69 -24.05 1.15
C VAL A 732 6.63 -25.35 1.98
N ARG A 733 7.37 -25.48 3.08
CA ARG A 733 7.32 -26.69 3.94
C ARG A 733 6.00 -26.79 4.71
N ASP A 734 5.46 -25.66 5.14
CA ASP A 734 4.22 -25.60 5.90
C ASP A 734 3.04 -25.99 4.99
N LEU A 735 3.01 -25.51 3.74
CA LEU A 735 2.08 -25.94 2.69
C LEU A 735 2.17 -27.45 2.39
N LEU A 736 3.38 -28.01 2.29
CA LEU A 736 3.58 -29.45 2.10
C LEU A 736 3.01 -30.27 3.26
N SER A 737 3.17 -29.80 4.50
CA SER A 737 2.61 -30.45 5.68
C SER A 737 1.08 -30.39 5.70
N ALA A 738 0.50 -29.24 5.32
CA ALA A 738 -0.95 -29.04 5.26
C ALA A 738 -1.62 -29.88 4.16
N ARG A 739 -0.95 -30.09 3.02
CA ARG A 739 -1.43 -30.97 1.93
C ARG A 739 -0.98 -32.44 2.08
N HIS A 740 -0.42 -32.81 3.24
CA HIS A 740 0.12 -34.15 3.55
C HIS A 740 1.13 -34.72 2.53
N MET A 741 1.74 -33.88 1.70
CA MET A 741 2.61 -34.31 0.59
C MET A 741 4.03 -34.54 1.09
N THR A 742 4.57 -35.76 0.92
CA THR A 742 5.94 -36.04 1.35
C THR A 742 6.96 -35.32 0.46
N HIS A 743 8.14 -35.03 1.01
CA HIS A 743 9.25 -34.47 0.23
C HIS A 743 9.68 -35.34 -0.98
N ARG A 744 9.34 -36.64 -1.00
CA ARG A 744 9.61 -37.53 -2.14
C ARG A 744 8.61 -37.30 -3.27
N GLU A 745 7.32 -37.28 -2.96
CA GLU A 745 6.25 -36.98 -3.93
C GLU A 745 6.41 -35.57 -4.48
N PHE A 746 6.68 -34.59 -3.62
CA PHE A 746 7.01 -33.22 -4.04
C PHE A 746 8.21 -33.18 -4.98
N SER A 747 9.29 -33.90 -4.69
CA SER A 747 10.46 -33.94 -5.60
C SER A 747 10.12 -34.55 -6.96
N ALA A 748 9.28 -35.59 -6.97
CA ALA A 748 8.82 -36.27 -8.19
C ALA A 748 7.87 -35.38 -9.03
N ALA A 749 6.88 -34.74 -8.40
CA ALA A 749 5.98 -33.78 -9.04
C ALA A 749 6.74 -32.56 -9.57
N MET A 750 7.76 -32.08 -8.83
CA MET A 750 8.71 -31.07 -9.28
C MET A 750 9.64 -31.54 -10.43
N GLY A 751 9.54 -32.79 -10.91
CA GLY A 751 10.39 -33.33 -11.98
C GLY A 751 11.87 -33.34 -11.61
N SER A 752 12.19 -33.68 -10.35
CA SER A 752 13.53 -33.53 -9.77
C SER A 752 13.98 -34.77 -8.99
N ARG A 753 15.28 -35.05 -8.97
CA ARG A 753 15.82 -36.14 -8.13
C ARG A 753 15.77 -35.72 -6.66
N PHE A 754 15.24 -36.58 -5.80
CA PHE A 754 15.20 -36.36 -4.35
C PHE A 754 16.63 -36.32 -3.77
N CYS A 755 17.07 -35.15 -3.34
CA CYS A 755 18.42 -34.92 -2.81
C CYS A 755 18.43 -34.56 -1.30
N GLY A 756 17.48 -35.11 -0.54
CA GLY A 756 17.34 -34.86 0.90
C GLY A 756 17.14 -33.38 1.22
N SER A 757 17.76 -32.90 2.31
CA SER A 757 17.62 -31.51 2.75
C SER A 757 18.40 -30.47 1.91
N THR A 758 19.04 -30.87 0.82
CA THR A 758 19.94 -30.01 0.03
C THR A 758 19.20 -28.85 -0.66
N MET A 759 17.94 -29.07 -1.08
CA MET A 759 17.12 -28.04 -1.76
C MET A 759 16.88 -26.82 -0.86
N TRP A 760 16.48 -27.06 0.40
CA TRP A 760 16.08 -26.03 1.37
C TRP A 760 17.24 -25.14 1.85
N LYS A 761 18.50 -25.52 1.59
CA LYS A 761 19.70 -24.81 2.05
C LYS A 761 20.13 -23.65 1.14
N ARG A 762 19.48 -23.45 -0.01
CA ARG A 762 19.82 -22.40 -0.98
C ARG A 762 18.58 -21.63 -1.41
N SER A 763 18.71 -20.32 -1.56
CA SER A 763 17.74 -19.44 -2.21
C SER A 763 17.27 -20.03 -3.56
N PRO A 764 15.96 -20.17 -3.81
CA PRO A 764 15.46 -20.62 -5.11
C PRO A 764 15.56 -19.52 -6.18
N SER A 765 15.70 -19.95 -7.43
CA SER A 765 15.41 -19.10 -8.60
C SER A 765 13.91 -18.90 -8.74
N ARG A 766 13.48 -17.79 -9.36
CA ARG A 766 12.06 -17.56 -9.73
C ARG A 766 11.49 -18.70 -10.57
N SER A 767 12.26 -19.19 -11.54
CA SER A 767 11.91 -20.37 -12.37
C SER A 767 11.76 -21.68 -11.58
N ARG A 768 12.34 -21.78 -10.38
CA ARG A 768 12.08 -22.89 -9.45
C ARG A 768 10.80 -22.63 -8.67
N LEU A 769 10.60 -21.44 -8.09
CA LEU A 769 9.38 -21.12 -7.35
C LEU A 769 8.13 -21.18 -8.21
N ALA A 770 8.17 -20.76 -9.48
CA ALA A 770 7.04 -20.92 -10.40
C ALA A 770 6.61 -22.40 -10.51
N ARG A 771 7.57 -23.33 -10.64
CA ARG A 771 7.28 -24.78 -10.63
C ARG A 771 6.75 -25.27 -9.28
N VAL A 772 7.22 -24.69 -8.17
CA VAL A 772 6.68 -25.00 -6.82
C VAL A 772 5.23 -24.52 -6.73
N ALA A 773 4.90 -23.32 -7.20
CA ALA A 773 3.55 -22.79 -7.26
C ALA A 773 2.63 -23.67 -8.13
N THR A 774 3.09 -24.13 -9.30
CA THR A 774 2.31 -25.06 -10.15
C THR A 774 2.10 -26.44 -9.49
N VAL A 775 3.08 -26.94 -8.72
CA VAL A 775 2.98 -28.24 -8.02
C VAL A 775 2.14 -28.13 -6.74
N LEU A 776 2.14 -26.97 -6.08
CA LEU A 776 1.42 -26.73 -4.83
C LEU A 776 0.12 -25.94 -5.03
N ASP A 777 -0.26 -25.57 -6.26
CA ASP A 777 -1.45 -24.79 -6.60
C ASP A 777 -1.72 -23.66 -5.58
N ASP A 778 -0.79 -22.72 -5.51
CA ASP A 778 -0.68 -21.73 -4.43
C ASP A 778 -0.26 -20.34 -4.95
N ALA A 779 -1.12 -19.35 -4.73
CA ALA A 779 -0.99 -18.00 -5.24
C ALA A 779 0.09 -17.15 -4.53
N ASP A 780 0.39 -17.43 -3.26
CA ASP A 780 1.42 -16.70 -2.51
C ASP A 780 2.82 -17.12 -3.00
N ILE A 781 3.02 -18.42 -3.26
CA ILE A 781 4.26 -18.92 -3.87
C ILE A 781 4.38 -18.45 -5.33
N GLU A 782 3.27 -18.33 -6.08
CA GLU A 782 3.27 -17.74 -7.43
C GLU A 782 3.66 -16.25 -7.40
N MET A 783 3.10 -15.48 -6.46
CA MET A 783 3.44 -14.07 -6.23
C MET A 783 4.95 -13.92 -5.99
N PHE A 784 5.57 -14.76 -5.15
CA PHE A 784 7.02 -14.73 -4.92
C PHE A 784 7.85 -15.02 -6.18
N ALA A 785 7.32 -15.78 -7.15
CA ALA A 785 7.99 -16.05 -8.42
C ALA A 785 7.86 -14.92 -9.46
N THR A 786 6.73 -14.21 -9.46
CA THR A 786 6.31 -13.33 -10.59
C THR A 786 6.50 -11.82 -10.37
N ASN A 787 6.59 -11.35 -9.13
CA ASN A 787 6.66 -9.92 -8.75
C ASN A 787 7.84 -9.09 -9.30
N ASP A 788 7.76 -7.77 -9.10
CA ASP A 788 8.71 -6.74 -9.57
C ASP A 788 9.85 -6.43 -8.56
N VAL A 789 10.15 -7.33 -7.61
CA VAL A 789 11.14 -7.08 -6.54
C VAL A 789 12.44 -7.89 -6.71
N PHE A 790 13.56 -7.20 -6.85
CA PHE A 790 14.90 -7.80 -6.74
C PHE A 790 15.38 -7.77 -5.28
N TRP A 791 15.67 -8.96 -4.73
CA TRP A 791 16.06 -9.19 -3.35
C TRP A 791 17.57 -9.02 -3.13
N ASP A 792 18.01 -7.76 -2.99
CA ASP A 792 19.42 -7.42 -2.86
C ASP A 792 19.92 -7.50 -1.40
N LYS A 793 21.19 -7.88 -1.22
CA LYS A 793 21.76 -8.24 0.08
C LYS A 793 22.39 -7.03 0.79
N ILE A 794 22.12 -6.86 2.08
CA ILE A 794 22.81 -5.91 2.94
C ILE A 794 24.30 -6.30 3.09
N VAL A 795 25.18 -5.30 2.91
CA VAL A 795 26.64 -5.45 3.02
C VAL A 795 27.30 -4.44 3.97
N GLU A 796 26.56 -3.42 4.42
CA GLU A 796 27.00 -2.44 5.41
C GLU A 796 25.77 -1.79 6.08
N ILE A 797 25.86 -1.60 7.40
CA ILE A 797 25.00 -0.71 8.19
C ILE A 797 25.95 0.09 9.09
N THR A 798 25.92 1.42 9.03
CA THR A 798 26.80 2.32 9.78
C THR A 798 26.04 3.55 10.29
N SER A 799 26.18 3.92 11.56
CA SER A 799 25.57 5.16 12.08
C SER A 799 26.29 6.40 11.53
N LEU A 800 25.50 7.42 11.19
CA LEU A 800 25.92 8.77 10.79
C LEU A 800 25.68 9.81 11.90
N GLY A 801 25.14 9.40 13.06
CA GLY A 801 24.75 10.31 14.13
C GLY A 801 23.45 11.08 13.86
N GLU A 802 23.20 12.14 14.62
CA GLU A 802 21.94 12.87 14.60
C GLU A 802 21.82 13.87 13.44
N GLN A 803 20.85 13.63 12.55
CA GLN A 803 20.47 14.52 11.45
C GLN A 803 19.00 14.97 11.58
N ASP A 804 18.64 16.06 10.90
CA ASP A 804 17.25 16.45 10.72
C ASP A 804 16.57 15.50 9.72
N VAL A 805 15.44 14.93 10.11
CA VAL A 805 14.76 13.88 9.36
C VAL A 805 13.31 14.22 9.03
N TYR A 806 12.83 13.61 7.96
CA TYR A 806 11.60 13.92 7.25
C TYR A 806 10.85 12.62 6.98
N ASP A 807 9.56 12.74 6.69
CA ASP A 807 8.70 11.61 6.37
C ASP A 807 7.73 11.97 5.24
N GLY A 808 7.34 10.97 4.45
CA GLY A 808 6.54 11.08 3.24
C GLY A 808 5.28 10.23 3.32
N THR A 809 4.16 10.75 2.78
CA THR A 809 2.86 10.09 2.85
C THR A 809 2.35 9.71 1.46
N VAL A 810 2.18 8.41 1.22
CA VAL A 810 1.63 7.80 0.00
C VAL A 810 0.43 6.92 0.37
N PRO A 811 -0.82 7.36 0.13
CA PRO A 811 -2.01 6.62 0.56
C PRO A 811 -2.24 5.34 -0.27
N GLY A 812 -2.93 4.36 0.33
CA GLY A 812 -3.37 3.13 -0.35
C GLY A 812 -2.33 2.02 -0.38
N THR A 813 -1.08 2.31 -0.77
CA THR A 813 0.03 1.33 -0.74
C THR A 813 0.93 1.47 0.49
N HIS A 814 0.91 2.62 1.16
CA HIS A 814 1.65 2.89 2.41
C HIS A 814 3.18 2.71 2.30
N ASN A 815 3.73 2.76 1.09
CA ASN A 815 5.17 2.64 0.81
C ASN A 815 5.60 3.45 -0.43
N PHE A 816 6.91 3.62 -0.62
CA PHE A 816 7.53 4.25 -1.79
C PHE A 816 8.96 3.73 -2.04
N VAL A 817 9.51 4.03 -3.23
CA VAL A 817 10.91 3.73 -3.58
C VAL A 817 11.82 4.94 -3.28
N ALA A 818 12.78 4.75 -2.38
CA ALA A 818 13.79 5.74 -1.98
C ALA A 818 15.21 5.23 -2.29
N GLN A 819 16.02 6.01 -3.03
CA GLN A 819 17.36 5.62 -3.53
C GLN A 819 17.38 4.22 -4.20
N GLY A 820 16.28 3.81 -4.82
CA GLY A 820 16.11 2.48 -5.42
C GLY A 820 15.88 1.32 -4.42
N ILE A 821 15.41 1.60 -3.21
CA ILE A 821 15.07 0.62 -2.16
C ILE A 821 13.62 0.88 -1.67
N SER A 822 12.86 -0.17 -1.37
CA SER A 822 11.44 -0.05 -0.98
C SER A 822 11.28 0.23 0.52
N ALA A 823 10.53 1.29 0.86
CA ALA A 823 10.48 1.92 2.19
C ALA A 823 9.03 2.25 2.61
N HIS A 824 8.70 2.17 3.90
CA HIS A 824 7.31 2.27 4.41
C HIS A 824 6.97 3.65 5.03
N ASN A 825 5.70 4.05 4.95
CA ASN A 825 5.17 5.29 5.54
C ASN A 825 5.01 5.21 7.08
N SER A 826 4.67 6.34 7.71
CA SER A 826 4.23 6.38 9.12
C SER A 826 2.81 5.89 9.41
N LEU A 827 2.67 5.29 10.60
CA LEU A 827 1.45 4.78 11.25
C LEU A 827 0.37 5.84 11.55
N GLU A 828 0.73 7.12 11.64
CA GLU A 828 -0.10 8.19 12.23
C GLU A 828 -1.38 8.52 11.45
N GLN A 829 -1.53 8.04 10.22
CA GLN A 829 -2.37 8.71 9.22
C GLN A 829 -3.88 8.53 9.42
N ASP A 830 -4.38 7.34 9.76
CA ASP A 830 -5.81 7.03 9.67
C ASP A 830 -6.68 7.79 10.69
N ALA A 831 -6.12 8.11 11.86
CA ALA A 831 -6.79 8.87 12.90
C ALA A 831 -7.21 10.27 12.42
N ASP A 832 -8.41 10.71 12.80
CA ASP A 832 -8.90 12.07 12.56
C ASP A 832 -8.48 13.03 13.67
N MET A 833 -8.31 12.49 14.88
CA MET A 833 -7.96 13.24 16.07
C MET A 833 -6.89 12.49 16.89
N VAL A 834 -5.93 13.23 17.45
CA VAL A 834 -4.91 12.70 18.37
C VAL A 834 -4.83 13.60 19.60
N ILE A 835 -5.14 13.03 20.76
CA ILE A 835 -5.03 13.66 22.07
C ILE A 835 -3.87 13.00 22.82
N LEU A 836 -2.83 13.77 23.11
CA LEU A 836 -1.67 13.34 23.90
C LEU A 836 -1.87 13.83 25.34
N LEU A 837 -1.89 12.91 26.30
CA LEU A 837 -2.02 13.23 27.71
C LEU A 837 -0.63 13.39 28.34
N HIS A 838 -0.36 14.59 28.86
CA HIS A 838 0.85 14.93 29.61
C HIS A 838 0.50 15.24 31.06
N ARG A 839 1.42 14.98 31.99
CA ARG A 839 1.26 15.28 33.41
C ARG A 839 2.65 15.53 34.02
N PRO A 840 3.05 16.77 34.30
CA PRO A 840 4.42 17.08 34.72
C PRO A 840 4.85 16.30 35.97
N ASP A 841 3.96 16.21 36.98
CA ASP A 841 4.23 15.49 38.23
C ASP A 841 4.38 13.96 38.10
N ALA A 842 4.09 13.38 36.93
CA ALA A 842 4.40 11.99 36.64
C ALA A 842 5.91 11.75 36.45
N PHE A 843 6.65 12.80 36.06
CA PHE A 843 8.09 12.75 35.77
C PHE A 843 8.91 13.45 36.86
N GLU A 844 8.41 14.54 37.44
CA GLU A 844 9.08 15.33 38.48
C GLU A 844 8.11 15.61 39.63
N ARG A 845 8.24 14.89 40.75
CA ARG A 845 7.22 14.87 41.83
C ARG A 845 6.96 16.21 42.50
N ASP A 846 7.94 17.11 42.46
CA ASP A 846 7.91 18.42 43.08
C ASP A 846 7.70 19.54 42.05
N ASP A 847 7.18 19.21 40.85
CA ASP A 847 6.84 20.16 39.79
C ASP A 847 5.78 21.18 40.28
N PRO A 848 5.94 22.48 39.99
CA PRO A 848 5.03 23.53 40.45
C PRO A 848 3.59 23.41 39.89
N ARG A 849 3.36 22.59 38.86
CA ARG A 849 2.04 22.25 38.30
C ARG A 849 1.46 20.96 38.89
N GLY A 850 1.93 20.52 40.06
CA GLY A 850 1.44 19.32 40.74
C GLY A 850 -0.08 19.33 40.93
N GLY A 851 -0.77 18.36 40.32
CA GLY A 851 -2.23 18.31 40.22
C GLY A 851 -2.83 18.71 38.87
N GLU A 852 -2.04 19.27 37.94
CA GLU A 852 -2.45 19.56 36.56
C GLU A 852 -2.03 18.47 35.56
N ALA A 853 -2.81 18.34 34.49
CA ALA A 853 -2.48 17.55 33.31
C ALA A 853 -2.82 18.35 32.04
N ASP A 854 -2.07 18.13 30.96
CA ASP A 854 -2.32 18.75 29.66
C ASP A 854 -2.99 17.73 28.71
N LEU A 855 -4.15 18.09 28.16
CA LEU A 855 -4.77 17.42 27.02
C LEU A 855 -4.29 18.10 25.73
N ILE A 856 -3.21 17.60 25.15
CA ILE A 856 -2.58 18.17 23.96
C ILE A 856 -3.25 17.57 22.72
N LEU A 857 -4.17 18.33 22.12
CA LEU A 857 -4.79 18.00 20.84
C LEU A 857 -3.77 18.22 19.71
N GLY A 858 -2.88 17.25 19.51
CA GLY A 858 -1.74 17.33 18.60
C GLY A 858 -2.06 17.08 17.13
N LYS A 859 -3.21 16.46 16.83
CA LYS A 859 -3.74 16.30 15.47
C LYS A 859 -5.25 16.48 15.51
N HIS A 860 -5.79 17.26 14.59
CA HIS A 860 -7.22 17.41 14.37
C HIS A 860 -7.44 17.63 12.86
N ARG A 861 -8.20 16.76 12.18
CA ARG A 861 -8.47 16.88 10.73
C ARG A 861 -9.46 17.99 10.39
N ASN A 862 -10.41 18.27 11.30
CA ASN A 862 -11.60 19.09 11.03
C ASN A 862 -11.58 20.45 11.76
N GLY A 863 -10.48 20.80 12.43
CA GLY A 863 -10.40 22.01 13.25
C GLY A 863 -8.99 22.26 13.80
N PRO A 864 -8.83 23.24 14.71
CA PRO A 864 -7.52 23.60 15.23
C PRO A 864 -6.95 22.55 16.21
N THR A 865 -5.63 22.55 16.33
CA THR A 865 -4.86 21.88 17.39
C THR A 865 -4.71 22.80 18.60
N ALA A 866 -4.74 22.25 19.82
CA ALA A 866 -4.73 23.03 21.05
C ALA A 866 -4.03 22.29 22.22
N THR A 867 -3.99 22.92 23.38
CA THR A 867 -3.72 22.23 24.64
C THR A 867 -4.66 22.77 25.72
N ILE A 868 -5.49 21.88 26.26
CA ILE A 868 -6.40 22.18 27.37
C ILE A 868 -5.72 21.75 28.68
N THR A 869 -5.75 22.60 29.71
CA THR A 869 -5.26 22.22 31.05
C THR A 869 -6.43 21.69 31.87
N VAL A 870 -6.26 20.52 32.49
CA VAL A 870 -7.27 19.88 33.34
C VAL A 870 -6.67 19.51 34.69
N ALA A 871 -7.46 19.53 35.76
CA ALA A 871 -7.02 19.04 37.06
C ALA A 871 -7.12 17.50 37.08
N HIS A 872 -6.03 16.81 37.44
CA HIS A 872 -6.06 15.36 37.60
C HIS A 872 -6.39 14.98 39.04
N GLN A 873 -7.36 14.08 39.18
CA GLN A 873 -7.82 13.56 40.46
C GLN A 873 -7.76 12.02 40.39
N LEU A 874 -6.60 11.48 40.02
CA LEU A 874 -6.42 10.04 39.76
C LEU A 874 -6.65 9.17 41.01
N HIS A 875 -6.56 9.75 42.21
CA HIS A 875 -6.96 9.08 43.46
C HIS A 875 -8.48 8.89 43.58
N LEU A 876 -9.27 9.70 42.85
CA LEU A 876 -10.71 9.54 42.59
C LEU A 876 -10.97 8.99 41.16
N SER A 877 -9.97 8.41 40.50
CA SER A 877 -10.10 7.80 39.16
C SER A 877 -10.66 8.72 38.06
N ARG A 878 -10.32 10.02 38.05
CA ARG A 878 -10.89 11.01 37.09
C ARG A 878 -9.98 12.19 36.78
N PHE A 879 -10.26 12.89 35.68
CA PHE A 879 -9.88 14.28 35.41
C PHE A 879 -11.12 15.20 35.52
N VAL A 880 -10.89 16.51 35.69
CA VAL A 880 -11.95 17.55 35.65
C VAL A 880 -11.43 18.84 35.03
N ASP A 881 -12.33 19.65 34.46
CA ASP A 881 -12.00 21.03 34.05
C ASP A 881 -11.38 21.84 35.18
N MET A 882 -10.49 22.77 34.82
CA MET A 882 -9.99 23.79 35.75
C MET A 882 -11.14 24.74 36.15
N ALA A 883 -11.07 25.30 37.36
CA ALA A 883 -12.07 26.26 37.80
C ALA A 883 -11.93 27.57 36.99
N ARG A 884 -12.94 27.88 36.15
CA ARG A 884 -13.07 29.19 35.51
C ARG A 884 -13.23 30.25 36.60
N GLY A 885 -12.34 31.24 36.61
CA GLY A 885 -12.27 32.35 37.60
C GLY A 885 -13.04 33.60 37.18
#